data_AF-A0A0G1ZZE0-F1
#
_entry.id   AF-A0A0G1ZZE0-F1
#
_cell.length_a   1.000
_cell.length_b   1.000
_cell.length_c   1.000
_cell.angle_alpha   90.00
_cell.angle_beta   90.00
_cell.angle_gamma   90.00
#
_symmetry.space_group_name_H-M   'P 1'
#
loop_
_entity.id
_entity.type
_entity.pdbx_description
1 polymer ?
#
loop_
_entity_poly.entity_id
_entity_poly.type
_entity_poly.pdbx_seq_one_letter_code
_entity_poly.pdbx_strand_id
1 'polypeptide(L)'
;VLDVDASAVPDLAAVNNLVDDNNTVTETADTNVPTISSVQEFDVNGDGSIDEVLITLSESLDDSNVVAANFTVGGTATDTVLATTSTNGTDLNTSDDTQITISVATGVSGTEAKALAYTAGTFVDLAGNNVGTTTVVAGSVTDSAAPIILTAVYSDLGTVDGKVDRVVLTYSESVTFVVEAGDWAFSTAGSINMTGDFDDAECNTGSATITCTDAGTGTVDADANETGGTTDPALTYNNTDGDGSVTDGTNVVAGQGITVTDGARPILLSASPASGGVLIPATTNFTLTFSEDLTTSAENTANIVVTATIGTPTYTLSEASGVVTVDPSGSTFSPGVTATVTVGTGVVDAAGNTYNTAATVATEPYSFTTQNPSSGGGGGGGGGGGSSTVSVVSDAVTVASPNGGEVLTGGAQHDITWTSTGNVNNVMLYYSVDGGSAFGLIAAGTANDGTYAWTVPNTATGQALVKIVGRDAGGATLATDQSNATFTIGVDTAIPVAEAPTGTSEVSAPSGSMSRVDAEAALPDTINVDYLVRVQNDGDPTTDYDTTVYYVGLDAKRHPFPSSQIYFTWYENFDQVRTIEGAVLTAIPLGTPVLVRPGTMMVKIQSDARTFAVEPGDYTIRWVPTEEVAVALYGSAWNTRIVDIEPTYWSRFTMGSDLTADLHPAGSVLKDAAGAKYYYDGVNKRAFASDAAFSANMFQNKYVINNPSSTGWSSAAAGTAIAGFEDGLFSLQR
;
A
#
# COMPACT_ATOMS: atom_id res chain seq x y z
N VAL A 1 21.31 69.34 29.67
CA VAL A 1 21.19 68.84 31.06
C VAL A 1 21.38 70.01 32.02
N LEU A 2 20.27 70.67 32.39
CA LEU A 2 20.14 71.27 33.71
C LEU A 2 19.09 70.39 34.37
N ASP A 3 19.58 69.51 35.23
CA ASP A 3 18.79 68.71 36.16
C ASP A 3 18.15 69.66 37.17
N VAL A 4 16.82 69.66 37.26
CA VAL A 4 16.04 70.40 38.26
C VAL A 4 15.25 69.48 39.20
N ASP A 5 15.49 68.17 39.15
CA ASP A 5 14.92 67.23 40.10
C ASP A 5 15.84 67.05 41.30
N ALA A 6 16.09 68.16 41.98
CA ALA A 6 16.61 68.14 43.33
C ALA A 6 15.74 69.05 44.20
N SER A 7 15.17 68.47 45.26
CA SER A 7 14.43 69.11 46.35
C SER A 7 15.26 70.13 47.17
N ALA A 8 16.06 70.99 46.52
CA ALA A 8 17.03 71.88 47.15
C ALA A 8 17.24 73.23 46.43
N VAL A 9 16.32 73.72 45.58
CA VAL A 9 16.34 75.12 45.14
C VAL A 9 15.40 75.94 46.03
N PRO A 10 15.91 76.77 46.96
CA PRO A 10 15.06 77.67 47.72
C PRO A 10 14.48 78.70 46.76
N ASP A 11 13.16 78.83 46.73
CA ASP A 11 12.48 79.94 46.07
C ASP A 11 13.06 81.27 46.61
N LEU A 12 13.87 81.93 45.77
CA LEU A 12 14.49 83.20 46.08
C LEU A 12 13.62 84.34 45.51
N ALA A 13 12.34 84.39 45.89
CA ALA A 13 11.38 85.42 45.52
C ALA A 13 11.67 86.84 46.08
N ALA A 14 12.94 87.24 46.28
CA ALA A 14 13.27 88.54 46.88
C ALA A 14 14.47 89.30 46.28
N VAL A 15 15.03 88.91 45.13
CA VAL A 15 16.11 89.71 44.50
C VAL A 15 15.68 90.23 43.13
N ASN A 16 15.22 91.48 43.13
CA ASN A 16 14.86 92.23 41.94
C ASN A 16 16.10 92.95 41.38
N ASN A 17 16.88 92.29 40.50
CA ASN A 17 17.58 92.88 39.34
C ASN A 17 18.56 91.87 38.69
N LEU A 18 18.33 91.52 37.41
CA LEU A 18 19.27 91.71 36.28
C LEU A 18 18.94 90.74 35.14
N VAL A 19 18.58 91.34 33.99
CA VAL A 19 18.50 90.76 32.63
C VAL A 19 17.42 89.68 32.46
N ASP A 20 16.25 90.13 32.02
CA ASP A 20 15.28 89.32 31.29
C ASP A 20 15.98 88.76 30.04
N ASP A 21 16.43 87.51 30.13
CA ASP A 21 16.68 86.73 28.93
C ASP A 21 15.31 86.42 28.34
N ASN A 22 15.03 87.05 27.21
CA ASN A 22 13.82 86.88 26.43
C ASN A 22 13.75 85.46 25.78
N ASN A 23 14.30 84.46 26.45
CA ASN A 23 14.35 83.08 26.04
C ASN A 23 13.12 82.38 26.63
N THR A 24 12.01 82.48 25.91
CA THR A 24 10.88 81.56 26.10
C THR A 24 11.38 80.14 25.85
N VAL A 25 11.73 79.42 26.91
CA VAL A 25 11.88 77.96 26.84
C VAL A 25 10.46 77.43 26.67
N THR A 26 10.13 77.05 25.43
CA THR A 26 8.90 76.31 25.18
C THR A 26 9.22 74.87 25.52
N GLU A 27 8.90 74.46 26.75
CA GLU A 27 8.81 73.05 27.11
C GLU A 27 7.62 72.48 26.31
N THR A 28 7.88 71.92 25.14
CA THR A 28 6.90 71.07 24.48
C THR A 28 6.85 69.78 25.26
N ALA A 29 5.87 69.66 26.17
CA ALA A 29 5.51 68.37 26.73
C ALA A 29 5.18 67.42 25.58
N ASP A 30 5.76 66.22 25.62
CA ASP A 30 5.39 65.20 24.66
C ASP A 30 3.93 64.81 24.89
N THR A 31 3.13 64.89 23.83
CA THR A 31 1.72 64.53 23.84
C THR A 31 1.43 63.36 22.92
N ASN A 32 2.45 62.79 22.28
CA ASN A 32 2.27 61.63 21.43
C ASN A 32 2.00 60.42 22.31
N VAL A 33 1.05 59.60 21.89
CA VAL A 33 0.75 58.36 22.59
C VAL A 33 1.58 57.25 21.93
N PRO A 34 2.36 56.47 22.70
CA PRO A 34 3.09 55.34 22.17
C PRO A 34 2.13 54.33 21.51
N THR A 35 2.55 53.72 20.42
CA THR A 35 1.78 52.71 19.67
C THR A 35 2.59 51.43 19.49
N ILE A 36 1.94 50.28 19.51
CA ILE A 36 2.56 49.00 19.19
C ILE A 36 2.80 48.94 17.68
N SER A 37 4.06 48.83 17.27
CA SER A 37 4.49 48.80 15.87
C SER A 37 4.63 47.38 15.31
N SER A 38 5.05 46.42 16.13
CA SER A 38 5.08 44.99 15.78
C SER A 38 5.02 44.08 17.00
N VAL A 39 4.58 42.84 16.80
CA VAL A 39 4.55 41.77 17.80
C VAL A 39 5.13 40.51 17.17
N GLN A 40 5.98 39.79 17.91
CA GLN A 40 6.57 38.52 17.50
C GLN A 40 6.40 37.49 18.62
N GLU A 41 6.08 36.25 18.29
CA GLU A 41 5.83 35.18 19.28
C GLU A 41 6.82 34.02 19.10
N PHE A 42 7.32 33.45 20.20
CA PHE A 42 8.37 32.44 20.21
C PHE A 42 8.03 31.27 21.15
N ASP A 43 8.40 30.07 20.72
CA ASP A 43 8.56 28.87 21.56
C ASP A 43 10.07 28.73 21.87
N VAL A 44 10.48 29.01 23.11
CA VAL A 44 11.91 29.05 23.46
C VAL A 44 12.41 27.73 24.02
N ASN A 45 11.49 26.87 24.49
CA ASN A 45 11.81 25.59 25.10
C ASN A 45 11.55 24.40 24.14
N GLY A 46 10.89 24.62 23.02
CA GLY A 46 10.56 23.64 21.99
C GLY A 46 9.44 22.68 22.38
N ASP A 47 8.53 23.08 23.28
CA ASP A 47 7.43 22.24 23.78
C ASP A 47 6.11 22.41 23.00
N GLY A 48 6.10 23.27 21.99
CA GLY A 48 4.94 23.51 21.13
C GLY A 48 3.96 24.52 21.72
N SER A 49 4.41 25.33 22.66
CA SER A 49 3.65 26.44 23.24
C SER A 49 4.40 27.75 23.09
N ILE A 50 3.66 28.85 22.94
CA ILE A 50 4.26 30.18 22.94
C ILE A 50 4.70 30.53 24.36
N ASP A 51 6.01 30.66 24.55
CA ASP A 51 6.66 31.00 25.80
C ASP A 51 6.97 32.50 25.91
N GLU A 52 7.23 33.16 24.79
CA GLU A 52 7.75 34.53 24.79
C GLU A 52 7.13 35.38 23.68
N VAL A 53 6.77 36.63 24.00
CA VAL A 53 6.22 37.61 23.05
C VAL A 53 7.05 38.89 23.09
N LEU A 54 7.63 39.26 21.96
CA LEU A 54 8.39 40.50 21.78
C LEU A 54 7.48 41.57 21.17
N ILE A 55 7.35 42.70 21.86
CA ILE A 55 6.54 43.86 21.46
C ILE A 55 7.49 44.99 21.11
N THR A 56 7.36 45.56 19.91
CA THR A 56 8.06 46.78 19.50
C THR A 56 7.10 47.96 19.48
N LEU A 57 7.58 49.13 19.90
CA LEU A 57 6.77 50.35 20.01
C LEU A 57 7.27 51.46 19.09
N SER A 58 6.45 52.51 18.95
CA SER A 58 6.81 53.71 18.17
C SER A 58 7.85 54.61 18.86
N GLU A 59 8.04 54.45 20.17
CA GLU A 59 8.96 55.22 21.02
C GLU A 59 9.30 54.46 22.31
N SER A 60 10.22 55.00 23.11
CA SER A 60 10.64 54.38 24.38
C SER A 60 9.54 54.46 25.44
N LEU A 61 9.38 53.38 26.19
CA LEU A 61 8.49 53.30 27.34
C LEU A 61 9.25 53.31 28.67
N ASP A 62 8.56 53.74 29.72
CA ASP A 62 8.97 53.49 31.10
C ASP A 62 8.69 52.00 31.42
N ASP A 63 9.72 51.19 31.24
CA ASP A 63 9.71 49.73 31.41
C ASP A 63 9.40 49.31 32.87
N SER A 64 9.73 50.17 33.83
CA SER A 64 9.53 49.93 35.27
C SER A 64 8.05 49.83 35.67
N ASN A 65 7.15 50.37 34.84
CA ASN A 65 5.72 50.38 35.08
C ASN A 65 4.98 49.24 34.36
N VAL A 66 5.64 48.41 33.55
CA VAL A 66 4.97 47.34 32.78
C VAL A 66 4.44 46.24 33.70
N VAL A 67 3.18 45.84 33.53
CA VAL A 67 2.51 44.80 34.36
C VAL A 67 1.91 43.70 33.50
N ALA A 68 2.28 42.45 33.81
CA ALA A 68 1.81 41.24 33.13
C ALA A 68 0.32 41.11 32.95
N ALA A 69 -0.41 41.31 34.04
CA ALA A 69 -1.83 41.00 34.11
C ALA A 69 -2.67 41.87 33.15
N ASN A 70 -2.07 42.91 32.57
CA ASN A 70 -2.71 43.73 31.57
C ASN A 70 -2.64 43.13 30.16
N PHE A 71 -1.83 42.09 29.95
CA PHE A 71 -1.66 41.42 28.66
C PHE A 71 -2.32 40.04 28.66
N THR A 72 -2.97 39.72 27.54
CA THR A 72 -3.47 38.38 27.23
C THR A 72 -2.99 37.96 25.86
N VAL A 73 -2.56 36.71 25.72
CA VAL A 73 -2.12 36.09 24.45
C VAL A 73 -3.12 34.99 24.12
N GLY A 74 -3.76 35.06 22.95
CA GLY A 74 -4.80 34.12 22.54
C GLY A 74 -6.06 34.14 23.44
N GLY A 75 -6.26 35.19 24.24
CA GLY A 75 -7.36 35.28 25.20
C GLY A 75 -7.11 34.57 26.54
N THR A 76 -5.97 33.91 26.70
CA THR A 76 -5.54 33.34 27.98
C THR A 76 -4.85 34.43 28.80
N ALA A 77 -5.18 34.50 30.09
CA ALA A 77 -4.48 35.39 31.02
C ALA A 77 -3.02 34.92 31.12
N THR A 78 -2.08 35.83 30.89
CA THR A 78 -0.65 35.52 30.98
C THR A 78 -0.26 35.26 32.44
N ASP A 79 0.50 34.18 32.68
CA ASP A 79 0.77 33.65 34.02
C ASP A 79 1.78 34.52 34.81
N THR A 80 2.78 35.15 34.15
CA THR A 80 3.73 36.09 34.78
C THR A 80 4.54 36.90 33.74
N VAL A 81 4.64 38.24 33.84
CA VAL A 81 5.63 39.05 33.08
C VAL A 81 6.94 39.02 33.83
N LEU A 82 7.96 38.50 33.17
CA LEU A 82 9.35 38.67 33.58
C LEU A 82 9.85 40.01 33.02
N ALA A 83 9.84 41.04 33.86
CA ALA A 83 10.39 42.36 33.52
C ALA A 83 11.93 42.41 33.61
N THR A 84 12.64 41.33 33.21
CA THR A 84 14.10 41.35 33.05
C THR A 84 14.60 40.19 32.19
N THR A 85 15.45 40.51 31.21
CA THR A 85 16.29 39.66 30.34
C THR A 85 15.55 38.50 29.69
N SER A 86 15.12 38.71 28.44
CA SER A 86 14.70 37.64 27.52
C SER A 86 15.77 36.54 27.47
N THR A 87 15.36 35.28 27.43
CA THR A 87 16.29 34.15 27.21
C THR A 87 16.86 34.15 25.78
N ASN A 88 16.22 34.88 24.85
CA ASN A 88 16.67 35.09 23.48
C ASN A 88 17.76 36.19 23.33
N GLY A 89 18.20 36.79 24.45
CA GLY A 89 19.34 37.72 24.49
C GLY A 89 19.13 39.09 23.83
N THR A 90 17.89 39.53 23.62
CA THR A 90 17.57 40.81 22.96
C THR A 90 17.17 41.94 23.91
N ASP A 91 17.04 41.67 25.20
CA ASP A 91 16.79 42.70 26.23
C ASP A 91 18.09 43.13 26.93
N LEU A 92 18.40 44.43 26.83
CA LEU A 92 19.54 45.09 27.44
C LEU A 92 19.06 46.14 28.45
N ASN A 93 19.02 45.75 29.73
CA ASN A 93 19.18 46.61 30.91
C ASN A 93 17.99 47.52 31.33
N THR A 94 18.10 48.11 32.53
CA THR A 94 17.08 48.92 33.24
C THR A 94 16.91 50.34 32.66
N SER A 95 16.86 50.49 31.33
CA SER A 95 16.71 51.80 30.66
C SER A 95 15.43 51.81 29.83
N ASP A 96 14.83 52.98 29.64
CA ASP A 96 13.60 53.13 28.87
C ASP A 96 13.74 52.64 27.41
N ASP A 97 13.01 51.58 27.07
CA ASP A 97 13.21 50.81 25.85
C ASP A 97 12.05 50.91 24.85
N THR A 98 12.39 50.72 23.58
CA THR A 98 11.42 50.65 22.46
C THR A 98 10.89 49.23 22.22
N GLN A 99 11.41 48.25 22.96
CA GLN A 99 11.07 46.84 22.85
C GLN A 99 10.89 46.23 24.23
N ILE A 100 9.84 45.42 24.40
CA ILE A 100 9.53 44.76 25.67
C ILE A 100 9.18 43.31 25.38
N THR A 101 9.67 42.44 26.25
CA THR A 101 9.42 41.00 26.18
C THR A 101 8.44 40.57 27.28
N ILE A 102 7.45 39.77 26.91
CA ILE A 102 6.50 39.12 27.83
C ILE A 102 6.79 37.62 27.80
N SER A 103 7.18 37.05 28.93
CA SER A 103 7.23 35.60 29.09
C SER A 103 5.88 35.04 29.54
N VAL A 104 5.60 33.78 29.22
CA VAL A 104 4.38 33.06 29.59
C VAL A 104 4.79 31.80 30.35
N ALA A 105 4.62 31.79 31.67
CA ALA A 105 5.24 30.77 32.54
C ALA A 105 4.78 29.32 32.30
N THR A 106 3.58 29.13 31.74
CA THR A 106 3.01 27.82 31.41
C THR A 106 2.83 27.62 29.89
N GLY A 107 3.37 28.55 29.08
CA GLY A 107 3.13 28.60 27.65
C GLY A 107 1.67 28.90 27.28
N VAL A 108 1.43 29.37 26.06
CA VAL A 108 0.10 29.30 25.44
C VAL A 108 0.11 28.18 24.42
N SER A 109 -0.77 27.19 24.57
CA SER A 109 -0.80 25.99 23.74
C SER A 109 -0.82 26.30 22.25
N GLY A 110 0.02 25.59 21.49
CA GLY A 110 0.17 25.75 20.05
C GLY A 110 1.15 26.86 19.70
N THR A 111 1.71 26.77 18.49
CA THR A 111 2.73 27.70 17.99
C THR A 111 2.19 28.72 17.00
N GLU A 112 0.93 28.59 16.58
CA GLU A 112 0.34 29.50 15.61
C GLU A 112 0.16 30.90 16.20
N ALA A 113 0.46 31.93 15.41
CA ALA A 113 0.30 33.33 15.81
C ALA A 113 -1.05 33.62 16.50
N LYS A 114 -0.98 34.15 17.73
CA LYS A 114 -2.12 34.47 18.58
C LYS A 114 -2.33 35.97 18.67
N ALA A 115 -3.56 36.36 19.00
CA ALA A 115 -3.87 37.77 19.22
C ALA A 115 -3.28 38.24 20.56
N LEU A 116 -2.61 39.38 20.54
CA LEU A 116 -2.17 40.09 21.75
C LEU A 116 -3.21 41.16 22.10
N ALA A 117 -3.78 41.09 23.30
CA ALA A 117 -4.61 42.17 23.82
C ALA A 117 -3.96 42.82 25.04
N TYR A 118 -3.98 44.14 25.07
CA TYR A 118 -3.56 44.96 26.19
C TYR A 118 -4.76 45.72 26.76
N THR A 119 -5.04 45.49 28.04
CA THR A 119 -6.04 46.25 28.80
C THR A 119 -5.38 47.49 29.38
N ALA A 120 -5.96 48.66 29.12
CA ALA A 120 -5.43 49.95 29.56
C ALA A 120 -5.01 49.93 31.04
N GLY A 121 -3.77 50.32 31.31
CA GLY A 121 -3.12 50.21 32.61
C GLY A 121 -1.85 51.04 32.66
N THR A 122 -0.73 50.46 33.07
CA THR A 122 0.54 51.13 33.39
C THR A 122 1.54 51.23 32.22
N PHE A 123 1.09 51.06 30.97
CA PHE A 123 1.95 51.05 29.78
C PHE A 123 2.07 52.48 29.22
N VAL A 124 3.04 53.23 29.76
CA VAL A 124 3.20 54.67 29.53
C VAL A 124 4.61 55.02 29.05
N ASP A 125 4.72 56.08 28.25
CA ASP A 125 6.01 56.68 27.93
C ASP A 125 6.57 57.50 29.11
N LEU A 126 7.79 58.02 28.91
CA LEU A 126 8.49 58.92 29.85
C LEU A 126 7.74 60.24 30.15
N ALA A 127 6.80 60.64 29.29
CA ALA A 127 5.97 61.83 29.48
C ALA A 127 4.61 61.52 30.13
N GLY A 128 4.31 60.25 30.40
CA GLY A 128 3.08 59.76 31.02
C GLY A 128 1.92 59.52 30.04
N ASN A 129 2.16 59.51 28.73
CA ASN A 129 1.13 59.17 27.73
C ASN A 129 0.94 57.65 27.68
N ASN A 130 -0.31 57.20 27.83
CA ASN A 130 -0.65 55.78 27.92
C ASN A 130 -1.10 55.22 26.57
N VAL A 131 -0.58 54.05 26.17
CA VAL A 131 -0.98 53.31 24.95
C VAL A 131 -2.50 53.09 24.87
N GLY A 132 -3.19 53.02 26.01
CA GLY A 132 -4.64 52.81 26.08
C GLY A 132 -5.02 51.35 25.81
N THR A 133 -6.32 51.06 25.69
CA THR A 133 -6.76 49.69 25.38
C THR A 133 -6.47 49.40 23.91
N THR A 134 -5.78 48.29 23.64
CA THR A 134 -5.45 47.91 22.26
C THR A 134 -5.46 46.40 22.07
N THR A 135 -5.65 45.95 20.84
CA THR A 135 -5.60 44.55 20.45
C THR A 135 -4.91 44.44 19.11
N VAL A 136 -3.81 43.69 19.06
CA VAL A 136 -3.16 43.27 17.83
C VAL A 136 -3.76 41.93 17.46
N VAL A 137 -4.46 41.91 16.32
CA VAL A 137 -5.08 40.67 15.82
C VAL A 137 -4.00 39.70 15.34
N ALA A 138 -4.26 38.39 15.47
CA ALA A 138 -3.31 37.32 15.12
C ALA A 138 -2.64 37.51 13.74
N GLY A 139 -3.40 37.87 12.69
CA GLY A 139 -2.84 38.08 11.34
C GLY A 139 -1.92 39.31 11.17
N SER A 140 -1.67 40.07 12.24
CA SER A 140 -0.70 41.16 12.29
C SER A 140 0.44 40.89 13.28
N VAL A 141 0.43 39.72 13.91
CA VAL A 141 1.53 39.19 14.71
C VAL A 141 2.44 38.38 13.80
N THR A 142 3.75 38.56 13.94
CA THR A 142 4.72 37.74 13.25
C THR A 142 4.88 36.44 14.02
N ASP A 143 4.56 35.34 13.36
CA ASP A 143 4.86 34.01 13.87
C ASP A 143 6.38 33.77 13.83
N SER A 144 6.98 33.46 14.96
CA SER A 144 8.40 33.07 15.06
C SER A 144 8.58 31.79 15.88
N ALA A 145 7.48 31.09 16.20
CA ALA A 145 7.48 29.81 16.88
C ALA A 145 7.35 28.71 15.83
N ALA A 146 8.38 27.90 15.65
CA ALA A 146 8.32 26.82 14.67
C ALA A 146 7.36 25.71 15.14
N PRO A 147 6.57 25.11 14.24
CA PRO A 147 5.72 23.99 14.59
C PRO A 147 6.56 22.79 15.05
N ILE A 148 6.02 22.01 15.98
CA ILE A 148 6.64 20.78 16.46
C ILE A 148 5.70 19.59 16.33
N ILE A 149 6.25 18.38 16.26
CA ILE A 149 5.47 17.15 16.35
C ILE A 149 5.19 16.89 17.84
N LEU A 150 3.93 16.70 18.21
CA LEU A 150 3.47 16.44 19.57
C LEU A 150 3.23 14.95 19.84
N THR A 151 2.63 14.25 18.88
CA THR A 151 2.30 12.82 19.00
C THR A 151 2.41 12.13 17.65
N ALA A 152 2.81 10.85 17.66
CA ALA A 152 2.73 9.96 16.52
C ALA A 152 2.01 8.66 16.93
N VAL A 153 1.03 8.22 16.15
CA VAL A 153 0.27 6.99 16.39
C VAL A 153 0.21 6.21 15.09
N TYR A 154 0.41 4.89 15.15
CA TYR A 154 0.16 4.01 14.01
C TYR A 154 -1.06 3.11 14.26
N SER A 155 -1.75 2.67 13.20
CA SER A 155 -2.95 1.82 13.35
C SER A 155 -3.17 0.92 12.13
N ASP A 156 -3.80 -0.22 12.37
CA ASP A 156 -4.40 -1.12 11.36
C ASP A 156 -5.84 -0.67 11.08
N LEU A 157 -6.19 -0.57 9.80
CA LEU A 157 -7.52 -0.20 9.30
C LEU A 157 -8.20 -1.32 8.54
N GLY A 158 -8.58 -2.40 9.22
CA GLY A 158 -9.81 -3.13 8.89
C GLY A 158 -9.80 -3.91 7.58
N THR A 159 -8.68 -3.97 6.86
CA THR A 159 -8.30 -5.17 6.10
C THR A 159 -7.72 -6.18 7.08
N VAL A 160 -7.94 -7.45 6.79
CA VAL A 160 -7.89 -8.53 7.77
C VAL A 160 -6.48 -9.08 7.96
N ASP A 161 -5.46 -8.28 7.65
CA ASP A 161 -4.12 -8.73 7.28
C ASP A 161 -3.03 -8.44 8.32
N GLY A 162 -3.34 -7.67 9.37
CA GLY A 162 -2.41 -7.40 10.47
C GLY A 162 -1.28 -6.47 10.07
N LYS A 163 -1.53 -5.59 9.11
CA LYS A 163 -0.60 -4.59 8.61
C LYS A 163 -0.97 -3.21 9.13
N VAL A 164 0.01 -2.31 9.17
CA VAL A 164 -0.22 -0.91 9.54
C VAL A 164 -0.66 -0.15 8.31
N ASP A 165 -1.89 0.36 8.32
CA ASP A 165 -2.49 1.08 7.19
C ASP A 165 -2.48 2.61 7.39
N ARG A 166 -2.18 3.07 8.61
CA ARG A 166 -2.30 4.48 8.97
C ARG A 166 -1.21 4.94 9.93
N VAL A 167 -0.71 6.15 9.67
CA VAL A 167 0.06 6.94 10.62
C VAL A 167 -0.61 8.29 10.83
N VAL A 168 -0.75 8.68 12.10
CA VAL A 168 -1.31 9.96 12.52
C VAL A 168 -0.26 10.74 13.29
N LEU A 169 0.10 11.92 12.79
CA LEU A 169 0.98 12.89 13.43
C LEU A 169 0.14 14.09 13.88
N THR A 170 0.30 14.51 15.12
CA THR A 170 -0.28 15.77 15.61
C THR A 170 0.82 16.79 15.82
N TYR A 171 0.61 17.99 15.30
CA TYR A 171 1.52 19.12 15.40
C TYR A 171 0.98 20.17 16.36
N SER A 172 1.85 21.06 16.85
CA SER A 172 1.48 22.21 17.67
C SER A 172 0.57 23.20 16.93
N GLU A 173 0.57 23.19 15.60
CA GLU A 173 -0.31 23.99 14.76
C GLU A 173 -0.52 23.36 13.36
N SER A 174 -1.24 24.05 12.48
CA SER A 174 -1.51 23.55 11.13
C SER A 174 -0.30 23.68 10.21
N VAL A 175 0.11 22.57 9.61
CA VAL A 175 1.27 22.52 8.71
C VAL A 175 0.86 22.15 7.29
N THR A 176 1.56 22.71 6.32
CA THR A 176 1.73 22.11 5.01
C THR A 176 2.72 20.96 5.16
N PHE A 177 2.32 19.79 4.70
CA PHE A 177 3.04 18.54 4.85
C PHE A 177 3.32 17.91 3.48
N VAL A 178 4.56 17.46 3.29
CA VAL A 178 5.09 16.76 2.12
C VAL A 178 5.92 15.58 2.62
N VAL A 179 5.75 14.42 2.01
CA VAL A 179 6.47 13.18 2.30
C VAL A 179 7.73 13.13 1.44
N GLU A 180 8.84 13.63 1.98
CA GLU A 180 10.13 13.65 1.26
C GLU A 180 11.10 12.54 1.70
N ALA A 181 11.82 11.97 0.72
CA ALA A 181 12.71 10.84 0.91
C ALA A 181 14.01 11.26 1.58
N GLY A 182 14.21 10.80 2.82
CA GLY A 182 15.39 11.12 3.62
C GLY A 182 15.06 11.90 4.89
N ASP A 183 13.89 12.54 4.92
CA ASP A 183 13.41 13.26 6.10
C ASP A 183 12.86 12.32 7.16
N TRP A 184 12.41 11.14 6.78
CA TRP A 184 11.75 10.23 7.70
C TRP A 184 12.58 8.98 7.93
N ALA A 185 12.92 8.72 9.20
CA ALA A 185 13.69 7.55 9.60
C ALA A 185 13.07 6.87 10.83
N PHE A 186 12.78 5.58 10.72
CA PHE A 186 12.35 4.74 11.85
C PHE A 186 13.53 3.98 12.45
N SER A 187 13.55 3.84 13.78
CA SER A 187 14.69 3.26 14.52
C SER A 187 14.81 1.74 14.42
N THR A 188 13.78 1.04 13.95
CA THR A 188 13.71 -0.42 13.85
C THR A 188 13.49 -0.82 12.38
N ALA A 189 14.29 -1.75 11.87
CA ALA A 189 14.20 -2.18 10.47
C ALA A 189 13.07 -3.21 10.30
N GLY A 190 12.10 -2.89 9.43
CA GLY A 190 10.91 -3.72 9.12
C GLY A 190 9.56 -3.02 9.36
N SER A 191 9.57 -1.91 10.11
CA SER A 191 8.39 -1.37 10.79
C SER A 191 8.10 0.05 10.31
N ILE A 192 7.23 0.20 9.30
CA ILE A 192 6.72 1.49 8.78
C ILE A 192 7.81 2.40 8.17
N ASN A 193 7.58 2.92 6.96
CA ASN A 193 8.43 3.87 6.27
C ASN A 193 7.58 4.93 5.57
N MET A 194 7.62 6.18 6.04
CA MET A 194 6.89 7.29 5.41
C MET A 194 7.13 7.37 3.91
N THR A 195 8.36 7.20 3.45
CA THR A 195 8.74 7.37 2.02
C THR A 195 8.76 6.12 1.15
N GLY A 196 8.16 5.04 1.63
CA GLY A 196 7.83 3.86 0.81
C GLY A 196 6.38 3.43 0.98
N ASP A 197 5.77 3.86 2.09
CA ASP A 197 4.46 3.39 2.51
C ASP A 197 3.35 4.42 2.27
N PHE A 198 3.69 5.71 2.14
CA PHE A 198 2.70 6.76 1.91
C PHE A 198 3.17 7.74 0.82
N ASP A 199 2.32 7.99 -0.16
CA ASP A 199 2.47 9.10 -1.11
C ASP A 199 1.96 10.41 -0.50
N ASP A 200 2.45 11.57 -0.97
CA ASP A 200 1.94 12.91 -0.57
C ASP A 200 0.42 13.02 -0.61
N ALA A 201 -0.21 12.36 -1.59
CA ALA A 201 -1.65 12.41 -1.80
C ALA A 201 -2.45 11.57 -0.79
N GLU A 202 -1.77 10.65 -0.09
CA GLU A 202 -2.34 9.77 0.93
C GLU A 202 -2.32 10.41 2.33
N CYS A 203 -1.61 11.52 2.46
CA CYS A 203 -1.61 12.38 3.64
C CYS A 203 -2.48 13.61 3.41
N ASN A 204 -3.33 13.97 4.39
CA ASN A 204 -3.93 15.31 4.39
C ASN A 204 -2.87 16.38 4.69
N THR A 205 -3.09 17.60 4.20
CA THR A 205 -2.18 18.74 4.37
C THR A 205 -2.96 19.98 4.79
N GLY A 206 -2.31 20.97 5.39
CA GLY A 206 -2.95 22.18 5.90
C GLY A 206 -3.76 21.93 7.18
N SER A 207 -3.32 20.99 8.02
CA SER A 207 -3.99 20.62 9.27
C SER A 207 -2.96 20.40 10.38
N ALA A 208 -3.38 20.60 11.63
CA ALA A 208 -2.57 20.24 12.80
C ALA A 208 -2.55 18.72 13.04
N THR A 209 -3.48 17.98 12.45
CA THR A 209 -3.49 16.52 12.49
C THR A 209 -3.27 16.01 11.09
N ILE A 210 -2.08 15.49 10.84
CA ILE A 210 -1.70 14.84 9.59
C ILE A 210 -2.02 13.34 9.74
N THR A 211 -2.85 12.83 8.86
CA THR A 211 -3.28 11.45 8.74
C THR A 211 -2.85 10.99 7.37
N CYS A 212 -1.87 10.10 7.36
CA CYS A 212 -1.45 9.36 6.18
C CYS A 212 -2.14 8.00 6.21
N THR A 213 -2.88 7.64 5.17
CA THR A 213 -3.55 6.34 5.06
C THR A 213 -3.27 5.74 3.70
N ASP A 214 -2.72 4.53 3.68
CA ASP A 214 -2.43 3.81 2.43
C ASP A 214 -3.73 3.59 1.64
N ALA A 215 -3.73 3.98 0.37
CA ALA A 215 -4.87 3.81 -0.54
C ALA A 215 -4.85 2.46 -1.30
N GLY A 216 -3.97 1.53 -0.91
CA GLY A 216 -3.89 0.18 -1.46
C GLY A 216 -3.07 0.10 -2.75
N THR A 217 -2.01 0.91 -2.87
CA THR A 217 -1.10 0.91 -4.03
C THR A 217 -0.15 -0.30 -4.04
N GLY A 218 -0.12 -1.09 -2.96
CA GLY A 218 0.54 -2.39 -2.89
C GLY A 218 2.06 -2.35 -2.72
N THR A 219 2.60 -1.20 -2.31
CA THR A 219 4.03 -1.03 -1.97
C THR A 219 4.33 -0.98 -0.47
N VAL A 220 3.29 -1.05 0.37
CA VAL A 220 3.40 -1.05 1.83
C VAL A 220 3.48 -2.49 2.35
N ASP A 221 4.68 -2.93 2.69
CA ASP A 221 4.93 -4.20 3.37
C ASP A 221 5.66 -3.89 4.69
N ALA A 222 4.93 -3.39 5.69
CA ALA A 222 5.30 -3.65 7.08
C ALA A 222 4.79 -5.06 7.41
N ASP A 223 5.70 -6.02 7.53
CA ASP A 223 5.39 -7.44 7.72
C ASP A 223 4.44 -7.66 8.91
N ALA A 224 3.49 -8.59 8.75
CA ALA A 224 2.47 -8.98 9.75
C ALA A 224 3.01 -9.58 11.07
N ASN A 225 4.32 -9.46 11.32
CA ASN A 225 5.00 -9.86 12.56
C ASN A 225 5.48 -8.67 13.41
N GLU A 226 5.13 -7.42 13.05
CA GLU A 226 5.78 -6.22 13.62
C GLU A 226 4.85 -5.14 14.20
N THR A 227 3.53 -5.37 14.28
CA THR A 227 2.65 -4.55 15.13
C THR A 227 2.94 -4.88 16.60
N GLY A 228 3.16 -3.90 17.47
CA GLY A 228 3.12 -4.11 18.94
C GLY A 228 4.23 -4.98 19.57
N GLY A 229 5.48 -4.85 19.13
CA GLY A 229 6.62 -5.42 19.86
C GLY A 229 6.84 -4.79 21.25
N THR A 230 7.59 -5.44 22.15
CA THR A 230 7.85 -4.94 23.53
C THR A 230 8.56 -3.57 23.64
N THR A 231 8.98 -2.97 22.53
CA THR A 231 9.68 -1.67 22.49
C THR A 231 9.03 -0.79 21.44
N ASP A 232 8.47 0.34 21.85
CA ASP A 232 7.82 1.29 20.94
C ASP A 232 8.80 1.76 19.86
N PRO A 233 8.39 1.77 18.57
CA PRO A 233 9.24 2.30 17.51
C PRO A 233 9.40 3.82 17.69
N ALA A 234 10.58 4.34 17.37
CA ALA A 234 10.82 5.78 17.31
C ALA A 234 10.85 6.25 15.86
N LEU A 235 10.14 7.33 15.59
CA LEU A 235 10.17 8.09 14.34
C LEU A 235 11.09 9.28 14.51
N THR A 236 12.01 9.46 13.57
CA THR A 236 12.84 10.66 13.48
C THR A 236 12.49 11.41 12.22
N TYR A 237 12.07 12.66 12.37
CA TYR A 237 11.99 13.63 11.29
C TYR A 237 13.32 14.41 11.20
N ASN A 238 13.91 14.49 10.02
CA ASN A 238 15.26 14.96 9.75
C ASN A 238 15.26 16.02 8.64
N ASN A 239 14.79 17.22 8.93
CA ASN A 239 14.89 18.36 8.01
C ASN A 239 16.34 18.91 7.95
N THR A 240 17.25 18.13 7.37
CA THR A 240 18.70 18.38 7.41
C THR A 240 19.21 19.12 6.17
N ASP A 241 18.45 19.05 5.08
CA ASP A 241 18.68 19.77 3.83
C ASP A 241 17.99 21.14 3.79
N GLY A 242 17.03 21.38 4.70
CA GLY A 242 16.36 22.66 4.87
C GLY A 242 15.38 22.97 3.75
N ASP A 243 14.83 21.93 3.11
CA ASP A 243 13.93 22.01 1.98
C ASP A 243 12.55 22.59 2.31
N GLY A 244 12.12 22.49 3.58
CA GLY A 244 10.82 22.95 4.04
C GLY A 244 9.70 21.93 3.89
N SER A 245 9.98 20.62 3.87
CA SER A 245 8.97 19.56 3.65
C SER A 245 7.79 19.59 4.63
N VAL A 246 8.00 20.06 5.87
CA VAL A 246 6.92 20.39 6.82
C VAL A 246 7.05 21.83 7.33
N THR A 247 6.05 22.67 7.04
CA THR A 247 6.07 24.12 7.33
C THR A 247 4.67 24.70 7.55
N ASP A 248 4.55 25.72 8.40
CA ASP A 248 3.32 26.55 8.51
C ASP A 248 3.23 27.64 7.40
N GLY A 249 4.24 27.73 6.52
CA GLY A 249 4.40 28.75 5.48
C GLY A 249 5.35 29.90 5.85
N THR A 250 5.68 30.05 7.12
CA THR A 250 6.62 31.03 7.70
C THR A 250 7.81 30.32 8.35
N ASN A 251 7.54 29.34 9.21
CA ASN A 251 8.55 28.55 9.92
C ASN A 251 8.57 27.11 9.40
N VAL A 252 9.72 26.46 9.52
CA VAL A 252 9.90 25.06 9.15
C VAL A 252 10.09 24.23 10.41
N VAL A 253 9.46 23.06 10.45
CA VAL A 253 9.63 22.09 11.54
C VAL A 253 11.10 21.69 11.62
N ALA A 254 11.68 21.77 12.82
CA ALA A 254 13.04 21.31 13.06
C ALA A 254 13.11 19.78 13.16
N GLY A 255 14.28 19.20 12.92
CA GLY A 255 14.48 17.76 13.09
C GLY A 255 14.16 17.31 14.52
N GLN A 256 13.30 16.32 14.67
CA GLN A 256 12.77 15.85 15.96
C GLN A 256 12.64 14.32 15.98
N GLY A 257 12.98 13.70 17.10
CA GLY A 257 12.66 12.30 17.38
C GLY A 257 11.43 12.17 18.25
N ILE A 258 10.48 11.33 17.86
CA ILE A 258 9.23 11.08 18.59
C ILE A 258 8.96 9.58 18.71
N THR A 259 8.51 9.16 19.89
CA THR A 259 8.03 7.79 20.09
C THR A 259 6.69 7.63 19.38
N VAL A 260 6.54 6.57 18.60
CA VAL A 260 5.28 6.25 17.94
C VAL A 260 4.49 5.32 18.85
N THR A 261 3.29 5.75 19.23
CA THR A 261 2.39 4.96 20.06
C THR A 261 1.69 3.92 19.21
N ASP A 262 1.58 2.70 19.74
CA ASP A 262 0.84 1.62 19.12
C ASP A 262 -0.68 1.80 19.28
N GLY A 263 -1.36 1.94 18.14
CA GLY A 263 -2.82 1.90 18.03
C GLY A 263 -3.33 0.75 17.15
N ALA A 264 -2.47 -0.19 16.77
CA ALA A 264 -2.89 -1.42 16.12
C ALA A 264 -3.63 -2.31 17.13
N ARG A 265 -4.54 -3.16 16.64
CA ARG A 265 -5.32 -4.07 17.49
C ARG A 265 -4.79 -5.48 17.31
N PRO A 266 -4.66 -6.30 18.37
CA PRO A 266 -4.18 -7.65 18.22
C PRO A 266 -5.16 -8.47 17.36
N ILE A 267 -4.62 -9.25 16.43
CA ILE A 267 -5.36 -10.22 15.62
C ILE A 267 -4.86 -11.64 15.88
N LEU A 268 -5.73 -12.64 15.68
CA LEU A 268 -5.38 -14.05 15.85
C LEU A 268 -4.84 -14.59 14.51
N LEU A 269 -3.54 -14.87 14.47
CA LEU A 269 -2.84 -15.38 13.28
C LEU A 269 -3.03 -16.89 13.13
N SER A 270 -2.94 -17.65 14.22
CA SER A 270 -3.10 -19.10 14.17
C SER A 270 -3.50 -19.72 15.50
N ALA A 271 -4.07 -20.92 15.42
CA ALA A 271 -4.32 -21.80 16.56
C ALA A 271 -3.74 -23.20 16.27
N SER A 272 -3.13 -23.81 17.28
CA SER A 272 -2.68 -25.20 17.26
C SER A 272 -3.25 -25.94 18.48
N PRO A 273 -3.85 -27.14 18.34
CA PRO A 273 -4.13 -27.87 17.10
C PRO A 273 -4.99 -27.08 16.08
N ALA A 274 -5.27 -27.62 14.90
CA ALA A 274 -6.14 -26.95 13.93
C ALA A 274 -7.64 -27.19 14.22
N SER A 275 -8.49 -26.26 13.80
CA SER A 275 -9.93 -26.30 14.11
C SER A 275 -10.57 -27.50 13.43
N GLY A 276 -11.52 -28.14 14.11
CA GLY A 276 -12.11 -29.41 13.68
C GLY A 276 -11.20 -30.63 13.87
N GLY A 277 -10.00 -30.49 14.47
CA GLY A 277 -9.09 -31.60 14.74
C GLY A 277 -9.77 -32.70 15.55
N VAL A 278 -9.56 -33.96 15.17
CA VAL A 278 -10.13 -35.14 15.85
C VAL A 278 -8.99 -36.03 16.34
N LEU A 279 -9.20 -36.75 17.44
CA LEU A 279 -8.22 -37.64 18.07
C LEU A 279 -7.01 -36.92 18.69
N ILE A 280 -7.21 -35.68 19.14
CA ILE A 280 -6.17 -34.94 19.85
C ILE A 280 -5.92 -35.58 21.24
N PRO A 281 -4.67 -35.88 21.63
CA PRO A 281 -4.38 -36.34 22.99
C PRO A 281 -4.88 -35.33 24.03
N ALA A 282 -5.54 -35.82 25.09
CA ALA A 282 -6.10 -34.97 26.15
C ALA A 282 -5.04 -34.17 26.96
N THR A 283 -3.75 -34.42 26.72
CA THR A 283 -2.60 -33.76 27.35
C THR A 283 -1.86 -32.81 26.39
N THR A 284 -2.36 -32.60 25.18
CA THR A 284 -1.73 -31.72 24.20
C THR A 284 -1.94 -30.26 24.59
N ASN A 285 -0.85 -29.51 24.73
CA ASN A 285 -0.91 -28.05 24.85
C ASN A 285 -1.56 -27.47 23.60
N PHE A 286 -2.44 -26.48 23.79
CA PHE A 286 -2.91 -25.68 22.67
C PHE A 286 -2.25 -24.30 22.71
N THR A 287 -1.98 -23.74 21.54
CA THR A 287 -1.30 -22.45 21.38
C THR A 287 -2.12 -21.57 20.46
N LEU A 288 -2.34 -20.33 20.88
CA LEU A 288 -2.88 -19.25 20.05
C LEU A 288 -1.72 -18.31 19.75
N THR A 289 -1.55 -17.93 18.49
CA THR A 289 -0.51 -16.97 18.07
C THR A 289 -1.21 -15.71 17.57
N PHE A 290 -0.92 -14.59 18.21
CA PHE A 290 -1.42 -13.26 17.87
C PHE A 290 -0.38 -12.47 17.08
N SER A 291 -0.80 -11.39 16.44
CA SER A 291 0.07 -10.45 15.71
C SER A 291 1.09 -9.74 16.60
N GLU A 292 0.85 -9.70 17.90
CA GLU A 292 1.60 -8.88 18.84
C GLU A 292 1.56 -9.44 20.26
N ASP A 293 2.37 -8.85 21.15
CA ASP A 293 2.41 -9.21 22.56
C ASP A 293 1.17 -8.73 23.32
N LEU A 294 0.51 -9.67 24.01
CA LEU A 294 -0.64 -9.36 24.85
C LEU A 294 -0.23 -8.84 26.24
N THR A 295 -1.09 -8.06 26.90
CA THR A 295 -0.91 -7.73 28.33
C THR A 295 -0.84 -9.00 29.18
N THR A 296 -0.24 -8.92 30.37
CA THR A 296 -0.05 -10.04 31.28
C THR A 296 -1.30 -10.92 31.48
N SER A 297 -1.05 -12.22 31.66
CA SER A 297 -2.06 -13.27 31.71
C SER A 297 -3.24 -13.01 32.64
N ALA A 298 -3.07 -12.29 33.75
CA ALA A 298 -4.15 -12.01 34.70
C ALA A 298 -5.31 -11.20 34.10
N GLU A 299 -5.06 -10.31 33.14
CA GLU A 299 -6.09 -9.47 32.50
C GLU A 299 -6.81 -10.21 31.37
N ASN A 300 -6.09 -11.08 30.66
CA ASN A 300 -6.60 -11.82 29.50
C ASN A 300 -7.24 -13.18 29.86
N THR A 301 -6.94 -13.76 31.03
CA THR A 301 -7.48 -15.08 31.46
C THR A 301 -9.01 -15.12 31.53
N ALA A 302 -9.67 -13.98 31.77
CA ALA A 302 -11.13 -13.90 31.80
C ALA A 302 -11.76 -13.85 30.40
N ASN A 303 -11.00 -13.43 29.39
CA ASN A 303 -11.47 -13.18 28.03
C ASN A 303 -11.12 -14.33 27.07
N ILE A 304 -10.14 -15.17 27.40
CA ILE A 304 -9.86 -16.42 26.68
C ILE A 304 -10.55 -17.58 27.40
N VAL A 305 -11.70 -18.01 26.88
CA VAL A 305 -12.56 -19.01 27.51
C VAL A 305 -12.41 -20.35 26.82
N VAL A 306 -12.03 -21.39 27.59
CA VAL A 306 -12.01 -22.78 27.13
C VAL A 306 -13.21 -23.52 27.71
N THR A 307 -14.16 -23.88 26.87
CA THR A 307 -15.30 -24.71 27.26
C THR A 307 -15.14 -26.11 26.71
N ALA A 308 -15.45 -27.14 27.51
CA ALA A 308 -15.57 -28.51 27.01
C ALA A 308 -17.03 -28.91 27.11
N THR A 309 -17.57 -29.56 26.08
CA THR A 309 -19.00 -29.95 26.06
C THR A 309 -19.34 -30.99 27.16
N ILE A 310 -18.34 -31.52 27.88
CA ILE A 310 -18.51 -32.34 29.09
C ILE A 310 -17.51 -31.91 30.17
N GLY A 311 -17.97 -31.10 31.13
CA GLY A 311 -17.21 -30.66 32.33
C GLY A 311 -16.39 -29.37 32.15
N THR A 312 -15.86 -28.84 33.25
CA THR A 312 -15.04 -27.62 33.27
C THR A 312 -13.56 -28.00 33.47
N PRO A 313 -12.70 -27.91 32.44
CA PRO A 313 -11.26 -28.14 32.60
C PRO A 313 -10.60 -27.02 33.41
N THR A 314 -9.45 -27.30 34.03
CA THR A 314 -8.58 -26.30 34.68
C THR A 314 -7.28 -26.19 33.88
N TYR A 315 -6.95 -24.99 33.44
CA TYR A 315 -5.79 -24.73 32.59
C TYR A 315 -4.97 -23.57 33.15
N THR A 316 -3.70 -23.51 32.77
CA THR A 316 -2.84 -22.35 33.01
C THR A 316 -2.50 -21.69 31.68
N LEU A 317 -2.67 -20.37 31.63
CA LEU A 317 -2.25 -19.56 30.49
C LEU A 317 -0.81 -19.07 30.73
N SER A 318 0.02 -19.18 29.70
CA SER A 318 1.30 -18.48 29.63
C SER A 318 1.36 -17.71 28.33
N GLU A 319 1.80 -16.46 28.41
CA GLU A 319 1.85 -15.53 27.29
C GLU A 319 3.30 -15.11 27.10
N ALA A 320 3.83 -15.29 25.89
CA ALA A 320 5.16 -14.85 25.52
C ALA A 320 5.25 -14.68 24.00
N SER A 321 5.77 -13.54 23.55
CA SER A 321 6.07 -13.29 22.13
C SER A 321 4.85 -13.51 21.22
N GLY A 322 3.72 -12.92 21.60
CA GLY A 322 2.42 -13.07 20.93
C GLY A 322 1.81 -14.46 20.99
N VAL A 323 2.43 -15.42 21.68
CA VAL A 323 1.92 -16.78 21.81
C VAL A 323 1.28 -16.99 23.17
N VAL A 324 -0.02 -17.28 23.17
CA VAL A 324 -0.76 -17.77 24.33
C VAL A 324 -0.74 -19.29 24.30
N THR A 325 0.06 -19.88 25.18
CA THR A 325 0.03 -21.33 25.41
C THR A 325 -0.90 -21.65 26.55
N VAL A 326 -1.75 -22.66 26.32
CA VAL A 326 -2.66 -23.18 27.32
C VAL A 326 -2.28 -24.61 27.60
N ASP A 327 -1.77 -24.80 28.81
CA ASP A 327 -1.31 -26.09 29.29
C ASP A 327 -2.44 -26.80 30.04
N PRO A 328 -2.95 -27.93 29.52
CA PRO A 328 -3.95 -28.75 30.20
C PRO A 328 -3.33 -29.75 31.18
N SER A 329 -2.01 -29.78 31.41
CA SER A 329 -1.34 -30.77 32.27
C SER A 329 -1.88 -30.86 33.70
N GLY A 330 -2.65 -29.86 34.16
CA GLY A 330 -3.40 -29.84 35.42
C GLY A 330 -4.84 -30.38 35.36
N SER A 331 -5.41 -30.68 34.19
CA SER A 331 -6.77 -31.22 34.01
C SER A 331 -6.86 -32.30 32.93
N THR A 332 -7.68 -33.32 33.16
CA THR A 332 -7.98 -34.31 32.10
C THR A 332 -9.19 -33.84 31.31
N PHE A 333 -9.01 -33.33 30.09
CA PHE A 333 -10.10 -33.31 29.13
C PHE A 333 -10.68 -34.72 29.04
N SER A 334 -11.99 -34.85 29.22
CA SER A 334 -12.62 -36.16 29.11
C SER A 334 -12.40 -36.69 27.68
N PRO A 335 -11.95 -37.95 27.51
CA PRO A 335 -11.75 -38.55 26.20
C PRO A 335 -13.01 -38.49 25.32
N GLY A 336 -12.87 -38.13 24.04
CA GLY A 336 -13.99 -38.04 23.09
C GLY A 336 -14.83 -36.76 23.22
N VAL A 337 -14.32 -35.72 23.89
CA VAL A 337 -15.04 -34.46 24.10
C VAL A 337 -14.52 -33.38 23.16
N THR A 338 -15.46 -32.61 22.61
CA THR A 338 -15.14 -31.39 21.88
C THR A 338 -14.88 -30.25 22.86
N ALA A 339 -13.65 -29.74 22.83
CA ALA A 339 -13.26 -28.49 23.46
C ALA A 339 -13.46 -27.35 22.45
N THR A 340 -14.01 -26.24 22.92
CA THR A 340 -14.24 -25.01 22.18
C THR A 340 -13.52 -23.89 22.90
N VAL A 341 -12.63 -23.20 22.18
CA VAL A 341 -11.92 -22.01 22.65
C VAL A 341 -12.60 -20.80 22.03
N THR A 342 -12.79 -19.75 22.83
CA THR A 342 -13.36 -18.49 22.36
C THR A 342 -12.49 -17.34 22.86
N VAL A 343 -12.07 -16.50 21.94
CA VAL A 343 -11.33 -15.27 22.24
C VAL A 343 -12.33 -14.11 22.32
N GLY A 344 -12.49 -13.53 23.50
CA GLY A 344 -13.40 -12.42 23.75
C GLY A 344 -12.80 -11.06 23.35
N THR A 345 -13.67 -10.08 23.09
CA THR A 345 -13.28 -8.69 22.76
C THR A 345 -12.51 -7.97 23.85
N GLY A 346 -12.49 -8.52 25.07
CA GLY A 346 -11.76 -7.94 26.21
C GLY A 346 -10.27 -8.34 26.25
N VAL A 347 -9.79 -9.16 25.32
CA VAL A 347 -8.35 -9.40 25.17
C VAL A 347 -7.69 -8.09 24.74
N VAL A 348 -6.61 -7.70 25.42
CA VAL A 348 -5.88 -6.45 25.17
C VAL A 348 -4.38 -6.69 25.00
N ASP A 349 -3.76 -5.88 24.15
CA ASP A 349 -2.31 -5.80 23.96
C ASP A 349 -1.61 -4.96 25.03
N ALA A 350 -0.28 -4.90 24.99
CA ALA A 350 0.53 -4.10 25.90
C ALA A 350 0.22 -2.59 25.91
N ALA A 351 -0.29 -2.03 24.81
CA ALA A 351 -0.69 -0.63 24.67
C ALA A 351 -2.14 -0.36 25.11
N GLY A 352 -2.92 -1.41 25.37
CA GLY A 352 -4.31 -1.37 25.81
C GLY A 352 -5.34 -1.42 24.68
N ASN A 353 -4.94 -1.73 23.43
CA ASN A 353 -5.90 -1.86 22.35
C ASN A 353 -6.61 -3.23 22.42
N THR A 354 -7.91 -3.23 22.14
CA THR A 354 -8.74 -4.43 22.26
C THR A 354 -8.71 -5.28 20.99
N TYR A 355 -8.64 -6.59 21.16
CA TYR A 355 -8.67 -7.62 20.12
C TYR A 355 -9.67 -7.34 18.99
N ASN A 356 -9.20 -7.53 17.76
CA ASN A 356 -10.00 -7.32 16.56
C ASN A 356 -10.80 -8.56 16.17
N THR A 357 -12.04 -8.64 16.64
CA THR A 357 -12.97 -9.74 16.29
C THR A 357 -13.48 -9.72 14.85
N ALA A 358 -13.28 -8.61 14.12
CA ALA A 358 -13.61 -8.53 12.70
C ALA A 358 -12.48 -9.07 11.81
N ALA A 359 -11.29 -9.29 12.39
CA ALA A 359 -10.12 -9.79 11.68
C ALA A 359 -9.54 -11.07 12.27
N THR A 360 -10.03 -12.20 11.74
CA THR A 360 -9.56 -13.53 12.15
C THR A 360 -9.17 -14.36 10.93
N VAL A 361 -7.89 -14.70 10.83
CA VAL A 361 -7.38 -15.64 9.82
C VAL A 361 -7.82 -17.08 10.16
N ALA A 362 -8.10 -17.37 11.43
CA ALA A 362 -8.64 -18.63 11.92
C ALA A 362 -10.15 -18.57 12.20
N THR A 363 -10.89 -19.64 11.91
CA THR A 363 -12.34 -19.74 12.18
C THR A 363 -12.65 -19.73 13.68
N GLU A 364 -13.39 -18.73 14.16
CA GLU A 364 -13.93 -18.68 15.53
C GLU A 364 -15.40 -19.18 15.60
N PRO A 365 -15.80 -19.93 16.65
CA PRO A 365 -14.97 -20.42 17.73
C PRO A 365 -14.13 -21.63 17.31
N TYR A 366 -12.87 -21.66 17.75
CA TYR A 366 -11.95 -22.77 17.51
C TYR A 366 -12.41 -24.02 18.27
N SER A 367 -12.47 -25.19 17.62
CA SER A 367 -12.85 -26.43 18.30
C SER A 367 -12.01 -27.63 17.92
N PHE A 368 -11.79 -28.55 18.85
CA PHE A 368 -11.12 -29.82 18.59
C PHE A 368 -11.68 -30.92 19.48
N THR A 369 -11.62 -32.16 19.01
CA THR A 369 -12.16 -33.34 19.71
C THR A 369 -11.03 -34.20 20.22
N THR A 370 -11.01 -34.43 21.53
CA THR A 370 -10.01 -35.30 22.16
C THR A 370 -10.23 -36.76 21.81
N GLN A 371 -9.17 -37.54 21.77
CA GLN A 371 -9.23 -38.98 21.46
C GLN A 371 -10.10 -39.74 22.46
N ASN A 372 -11.04 -40.56 21.97
CA ASN A 372 -11.78 -41.55 22.76
C ASN A 372 -10.86 -42.76 23.03
N PRO A 373 -10.76 -43.35 24.25
CA PRO A 373 -9.96 -44.53 24.48
C PRO A 373 -10.74 -45.67 23.84
N SER A 374 -10.31 -46.12 22.67
CA SER A 374 -11.08 -47.10 21.91
C SER A 374 -11.32 -48.36 22.73
N SER A 375 -12.61 -48.68 22.86
CA SER A 375 -13.12 -49.96 23.32
C SER A 375 -12.72 -51.07 22.35
N GLY A 376 -11.79 -51.94 22.77
CA GLY A 376 -11.49 -53.22 22.12
C GLY A 376 -11.53 -54.34 23.14
N GLY A 377 -12.59 -55.16 23.12
CA GLY A 377 -12.77 -56.28 24.02
C GLY A 377 -12.02 -57.55 23.58
N GLY A 378 -11.44 -58.24 24.57
CA GLY A 378 -11.43 -59.71 24.72
C GLY A 378 -10.44 -60.55 23.90
N GLY A 379 -9.46 -61.15 24.59
CA GLY A 379 -8.88 -62.43 24.17
C GLY A 379 -7.39 -62.68 24.46
N GLY A 380 -7.07 -63.13 25.68
CA GLY A 380 -6.08 -64.18 26.00
C GLY A 380 -4.62 -64.10 25.49
N GLY A 381 -3.72 -63.77 26.41
CA GLY A 381 -2.56 -64.62 26.76
C GLY A 381 -1.31 -64.60 25.88
N GLY A 382 -0.17 -64.28 26.50
CA GLY A 382 1.17 -64.71 26.06
C GLY A 382 2.15 -63.57 25.84
N GLY A 383 3.14 -63.45 26.73
CA GLY A 383 4.19 -62.43 26.66
C GLY A 383 5.15 -62.60 25.48
N GLY A 384 5.71 -61.48 25.06
CA GLY A 384 6.78 -61.37 24.06
C GLY A 384 6.75 -59.98 23.44
N GLY A 385 7.88 -59.26 23.51
CA GLY A 385 7.99 -57.88 23.07
C GLY A 385 7.46 -57.64 21.65
N GLY A 386 6.73 -56.55 21.51
CA GLY A 386 6.24 -56.06 20.22
C GLY A 386 5.80 -54.63 20.43
N SER A 387 6.70 -53.70 20.14
CA SER A 387 6.34 -52.30 19.90
C SER A 387 5.20 -52.30 18.88
N SER A 388 3.97 -52.03 19.34
CA SER A 388 2.88 -51.67 18.44
C SER A 388 3.14 -50.23 18.06
N THR A 389 4.00 -50.05 17.06
CA THR A 389 4.13 -48.81 16.33
C THR A 389 2.76 -48.52 15.73
N VAL A 390 2.00 -47.63 16.39
CA VAL A 390 0.89 -46.93 15.73
C VAL A 390 1.53 -46.25 14.54
N SER A 391 1.30 -46.82 13.35
CA SER A 391 1.82 -46.27 12.11
C SER A 391 1.09 -44.97 11.90
N VAL A 392 1.78 -43.88 12.20
CA VAL A 392 1.44 -42.54 11.71
C VAL A 392 1.34 -42.72 10.20
N VAL A 393 0.13 -42.62 9.64
CA VAL A 393 -0.05 -42.67 8.19
C VAL A 393 0.59 -41.38 7.69
N SER A 394 1.83 -41.48 7.21
CA SER A 394 2.55 -40.34 6.66
C SER A 394 1.81 -39.85 5.42
N ASP A 395 1.69 -38.53 5.28
CA ASP A 395 1.18 -37.93 4.06
C ASP A 395 2.09 -38.32 2.89
N ALA A 396 1.51 -38.85 1.84
CA ALA A 396 2.23 -39.22 0.64
C ALA A 396 1.37 -38.98 -0.60
N VAL A 397 2.03 -38.65 -1.70
CA VAL A 397 1.48 -38.65 -3.06
C VAL A 397 2.41 -39.48 -3.92
N THR A 398 1.91 -40.19 -4.93
CA THR A 398 2.74 -41.01 -5.82
C THR A 398 2.23 -40.94 -7.26
N VAL A 399 3.07 -40.48 -8.20
CA VAL A 399 2.78 -40.42 -9.63
C VAL A 399 2.70 -41.84 -10.19
N ALA A 400 1.56 -42.18 -10.77
CA ALA A 400 1.31 -43.48 -11.40
C ALA A 400 1.49 -43.43 -12.92
N SER A 401 1.14 -42.33 -13.58
CA SER A 401 1.39 -42.11 -15.02
C SER A 401 1.35 -40.61 -15.37
N PRO A 402 2.19 -40.12 -16.30
CA PRO A 402 3.34 -40.81 -16.87
C PRO A 402 4.44 -41.00 -15.81
N ASN A 403 5.06 -42.19 -15.79
CA ASN A 403 6.01 -42.58 -14.74
C ASN A 403 7.37 -43.04 -15.29
N GLY A 404 7.55 -43.02 -16.63
CA GLY A 404 8.83 -43.23 -17.29
C GLY A 404 8.74 -44.15 -18.51
N GLY A 405 9.38 -43.73 -19.61
CA GLY A 405 9.48 -44.49 -20.86
C GLY A 405 8.28 -44.39 -21.81
N GLU A 406 7.21 -43.68 -21.43
CA GLU A 406 6.08 -43.42 -22.32
C GLU A 406 6.48 -42.53 -23.51
N VAL A 407 5.78 -42.65 -24.63
CA VAL A 407 5.91 -41.76 -25.79
C VAL A 407 4.58 -41.06 -26.00
N LEU A 408 4.51 -39.80 -25.59
CA LEU A 408 3.34 -38.95 -25.72
C LEU A 408 3.43 -38.13 -26.99
N THR A 409 2.29 -37.87 -27.62
CA THR A 409 2.21 -37.02 -28.82
C THR A 409 1.84 -35.61 -28.38
N GLY A 410 2.66 -34.62 -28.72
CA GLY A 410 2.40 -33.21 -28.45
C GLY A 410 1.07 -32.78 -29.06
N GLY A 411 0.25 -32.03 -28.31
CA GLY A 411 -1.11 -31.63 -28.68
C GLY A 411 -2.19 -32.67 -28.39
N ALA A 412 -1.84 -33.92 -28.06
CA ALA A 412 -2.82 -34.94 -27.67
C ALA A 412 -3.19 -34.85 -26.19
N GLN A 413 -4.37 -35.35 -25.84
CA GLN A 413 -4.82 -35.49 -24.45
C GLN A 413 -4.24 -36.77 -23.83
N HIS A 414 -3.72 -36.68 -22.61
CA HIS A 414 -3.19 -37.79 -21.81
C HIS A 414 -3.54 -37.59 -20.33
N ASP A 415 -3.93 -38.65 -19.63
CA ASP A 415 -4.29 -38.52 -18.22
C ASP A 415 -3.05 -38.66 -17.33
N ILE A 416 -2.85 -37.70 -16.42
CA ILE A 416 -1.91 -37.82 -15.31
C ILE A 416 -2.64 -38.50 -14.16
N THR A 417 -2.07 -39.59 -13.64
CA THR A 417 -2.69 -40.36 -12.55
C THR A 417 -1.75 -40.47 -11.35
N TRP A 418 -2.33 -40.52 -10.15
CA TRP A 418 -1.58 -40.63 -8.90
C TRP A 418 -2.35 -41.37 -7.81
N THR A 419 -1.65 -41.76 -6.74
CA THR A 419 -2.24 -42.23 -5.49
C THR A 419 -1.80 -41.34 -4.32
N SER A 420 -2.56 -41.32 -3.23
CA SER A 420 -2.21 -40.54 -2.03
C SER A 420 -2.62 -41.24 -0.73
N THR A 421 -1.89 -40.99 0.36
CA THR A 421 -2.23 -41.38 1.73
C THR A 421 -2.16 -40.17 2.67
N GLY A 422 -2.87 -40.20 3.80
CA GLY A 422 -2.89 -39.10 4.76
C GLY A 422 -3.96 -38.04 4.44
N ASN A 423 -3.72 -36.77 4.81
CA ASN A 423 -4.69 -35.67 4.75
C ASN A 423 -4.48 -34.72 3.56
N VAL A 424 -4.07 -35.25 2.41
CA VAL A 424 -3.90 -34.46 1.17
C VAL A 424 -5.27 -34.02 0.64
N ASN A 425 -5.54 -32.71 0.73
CA ASN A 425 -6.79 -32.08 0.31
C ASN A 425 -6.86 -31.88 -1.20
N ASN A 426 -5.82 -31.28 -1.77
CA ASN A 426 -5.69 -31.01 -3.20
C ASN A 426 -4.25 -31.25 -3.66
N VAL A 427 -4.05 -31.31 -4.96
CA VAL A 427 -2.74 -31.55 -5.57
C VAL A 427 -2.40 -30.46 -6.58
N MET A 428 -1.10 -30.17 -6.68
CA MET A 428 -0.51 -29.36 -7.73
C MET A 428 0.25 -30.28 -8.68
N LEU A 429 0.02 -30.13 -9.97
CA LEU A 429 0.66 -30.93 -11.01
C LEU A 429 1.62 -30.04 -11.80
N TYR A 430 2.81 -30.55 -12.09
CA TYR A 430 3.85 -29.87 -12.85
C TYR A 430 4.44 -30.82 -13.89
N TYR A 431 5.00 -30.28 -14.97
CA TYR A 431 5.81 -31.03 -15.94
C TYR A 431 7.15 -30.34 -16.18
N SER A 432 8.15 -31.11 -16.58
CA SER A 432 9.44 -30.64 -17.04
C SER A 432 9.69 -31.14 -18.47
N VAL A 433 10.46 -30.39 -19.25
CA VAL A 433 10.97 -30.83 -20.57
C VAL A 433 12.49 -30.97 -20.58
N ASP A 434 13.16 -30.66 -19.46
CA ASP A 434 14.61 -30.52 -19.32
C ASP A 434 15.20 -31.42 -18.23
N GLY A 435 14.57 -32.57 -17.98
CA GLY A 435 15.06 -33.58 -17.03
C GLY A 435 14.88 -33.19 -15.56
N GLY A 436 13.96 -32.26 -15.27
CA GLY A 436 13.64 -31.81 -13.92
C GLY A 436 14.47 -30.62 -13.44
N SER A 437 15.18 -29.95 -14.35
CA SER A 437 15.91 -28.72 -14.05
C SER A 437 14.94 -27.56 -13.80
N ALA A 438 13.85 -27.52 -14.56
CA ALA A 438 12.71 -26.63 -14.37
C ALA A 438 11.38 -27.39 -14.50
N PHE A 439 10.40 -26.97 -13.70
CA PHE A 439 9.04 -27.51 -13.70
C PHE A 439 8.02 -26.41 -13.99
N GLY A 440 7.27 -26.54 -15.08
CA GLY A 440 6.10 -25.72 -15.40
C GLY A 440 4.83 -26.28 -14.78
N LEU A 441 3.94 -25.43 -14.30
CA LEU A 441 2.66 -25.83 -13.71
C LEU A 441 1.71 -26.36 -14.80
N ILE A 442 1.11 -27.52 -14.55
CA ILE A 442 0.02 -28.10 -15.35
C ILE A 442 -1.33 -27.67 -14.78
N ALA A 443 -1.51 -27.81 -13.46
CA ALA A 443 -2.74 -27.49 -12.76
C ALA A 443 -2.46 -27.18 -11.28
N ALA A 444 -3.14 -26.16 -10.74
CA ALA A 444 -3.09 -25.80 -9.33
C ALA A 444 -4.40 -26.17 -8.63
N GLY A 445 -4.32 -26.60 -7.37
CA GLY A 445 -5.48 -26.87 -6.53
C GLY A 445 -6.43 -27.93 -7.09
N THR A 446 -5.91 -28.89 -7.87
CA THR A 446 -6.74 -29.96 -8.44
C THR A 446 -7.25 -30.84 -7.32
N ALA A 447 -8.53 -31.22 -7.38
CA ALA A 447 -9.12 -32.14 -6.41
C ALA A 447 -8.27 -33.43 -6.35
N ASN A 448 -8.04 -33.95 -5.14
CA ASN A 448 -7.29 -35.18 -4.96
C ASN A 448 -8.15 -36.43 -5.29
N ASP A 449 -8.56 -36.57 -6.55
CA ASP A 449 -9.41 -37.66 -7.06
C ASP A 449 -8.64 -38.75 -7.84
N GLY A 450 -7.32 -38.58 -7.97
CA GLY A 450 -6.37 -39.56 -8.52
C GLY A 450 -6.13 -39.46 -10.03
N THR A 451 -6.74 -38.50 -10.73
CA THR A 451 -6.55 -38.33 -12.19
C THR A 451 -6.70 -36.88 -12.65
N TYR A 452 -6.00 -36.49 -13.72
CA TYR A 452 -6.14 -35.19 -14.36
C TYR A 452 -5.93 -35.29 -15.87
N ALA A 453 -6.89 -34.81 -16.65
CA ALA A 453 -6.81 -34.74 -18.10
C ALA A 453 -5.82 -33.66 -18.55
N TRP A 454 -4.63 -34.06 -18.96
CA TRP A 454 -3.55 -33.17 -19.39
C TRP A 454 -3.48 -33.09 -20.92
N THR A 455 -3.42 -31.88 -21.48
CA THR A 455 -3.06 -31.69 -22.89
C THR A 455 -1.55 -31.60 -22.99
N VAL A 456 -0.92 -32.60 -23.63
CA VAL A 456 0.53 -32.70 -23.71
C VAL A 456 1.08 -31.53 -24.53
N PRO A 457 2.02 -30.72 -24.02
CA PRO A 457 2.61 -29.62 -24.76
C PRO A 457 3.30 -30.11 -26.05
N ASN A 458 3.20 -29.34 -27.14
CA ASN A 458 3.82 -29.71 -28.42
C ASN A 458 5.32 -29.37 -28.49
N THR A 459 6.07 -29.75 -27.46
CA THR A 459 7.52 -29.50 -27.34
C THR A 459 8.27 -30.81 -27.39
N ALA A 460 8.96 -31.11 -28.50
CA ALA A 460 9.71 -32.36 -28.62
C ALA A 460 10.83 -32.47 -27.56
N THR A 461 10.79 -33.52 -26.74
CA THR A 461 11.84 -33.82 -25.77
C THR A 461 11.85 -35.30 -25.40
N GLY A 462 13.04 -35.85 -25.13
CA GLY A 462 13.20 -37.20 -24.52
C GLY A 462 13.38 -37.14 -23.00
N GLN A 463 13.30 -35.96 -22.40
CA GLN A 463 13.68 -35.67 -21.02
C GLN A 463 12.49 -35.21 -20.17
N ALA A 464 11.26 -35.53 -20.57
CA ALA A 464 10.08 -35.03 -19.87
C ALA A 464 9.83 -35.77 -18.55
N LEU A 465 9.34 -35.04 -17.54
CA LEU A 465 8.96 -35.57 -16.22
C LEU A 465 7.65 -34.90 -15.76
N VAL A 466 6.88 -35.57 -14.92
CA VAL A 466 5.75 -34.99 -14.18
C VAL A 466 6.08 -34.99 -12.69
N LYS A 467 5.67 -33.93 -11.98
CA LYS A 467 5.81 -33.78 -10.53
C LYS A 467 4.46 -33.45 -9.93
N ILE A 468 4.16 -34.04 -8.78
CA ILE A 468 2.94 -33.79 -8.00
C ILE A 468 3.30 -33.27 -6.61
N VAL A 469 2.54 -32.30 -6.11
CA VAL A 469 2.66 -31.77 -4.75
C VAL A 469 1.31 -31.88 -4.06
N GLY A 470 1.20 -32.67 -3.01
CA GLY A 470 0.00 -32.77 -2.17
C GLY A 470 -0.02 -31.67 -1.12
N ARG A 471 -1.15 -30.97 -0.98
CA ARG A 471 -1.35 -29.88 -0.02
C ARG A 471 -2.48 -30.15 0.94
N ASP A 472 -2.42 -29.51 2.11
CA ASP A 472 -3.57 -29.43 3.01
C ASP A 472 -4.58 -28.37 2.55
N ALA A 473 -5.64 -28.17 3.32
CA ALA A 473 -6.67 -27.17 3.02
C ALA A 473 -6.17 -25.72 3.16
N GLY A 474 -5.09 -25.48 3.91
CA GLY A 474 -4.44 -24.17 4.07
C GLY A 474 -3.36 -23.90 3.02
N GLY A 475 -3.14 -24.82 2.09
CA GLY A 475 -2.16 -24.69 1.02
C GLY A 475 -0.73 -25.06 1.41
N ALA A 476 -0.47 -25.56 2.62
CA ALA A 476 0.84 -26.05 3.01
C ALA A 476 1.19 -27.34 2.27
N THR A 477 2.45 -27.51 1.87
CA THR A 477 2.92 -28.72 1.19
C THR A 477 3.11 -29.86 2.18
N LEU A 478 2.36 -30.95 1.99
CA LEU A 478 2.42 -32.15 2.83
C LEU A 478 3.38 -33.21 2.26
N ALA A 479 3.31 -33.43 0.95
CA ALA A 479 4.09 -34.46 0.26
C ALA A 479 4.39 -34.04 -1.18
N THR A 480 5.44 -34.61 -1.76
CA THR A 480 5.82 -34.37 -3.16
C THR A 480 6.33 -35.66 -3.76
N ASP A 481 6.00 -35.90 -5.03
CA ASP A 481 6.54 -37.02 -5.80
C ASP A 481 6.74 -36.63 -7.27
N GLN A 482 7.49 -37.45 -8.02
CA GLN A 482 7.84 -37.21 -9.41
C GLN A 482 7.89 -38.55 -10.18
N SER A 483 7.67 -38.51 -11.50
CA SER A 483 7.90 -39.65 -12.39
C SER A 483 9.26 -40.33 -12.12
N ASN A 484 9.25 -41.67 -12.07
CA ASN A 484 10.42 -42.50 -11.75
C ASN A 484 11.51 -42.48 -12.83
N ALA A 485 11.15 -42.19 -14.07
CA ALA A 485 12.10 -41.96 -15.17
C ALA A 485 11.52 -40.96 -16.18
N THR A 486 12.36 -40.51 -17.11
CA THR A 486 11.92 -39.60 -18.18
C THR A 486 11.00 -40.32 -19.17
N PHE A 487 10.04 -39.58 -19.72
CA PHE A 487 9.23 -39.99 -20.87
C PHE A 487 9.51 -39.07 -22.07
N THR A 488 9.09 -39.50 -23.26
CA THR A 488 9.28 -38.77 -24.51
C THR A 488 8.00 -38.02 -24.89
N ILE A 489 8.12 -36.74 -25.22
CA ILE A 489 7.10 -35.97 -25.92
C ILE A 489 7.56 -35.84 -27.37
N GLY A 490 6.78 -36.36 -28.32
CA GLY A 490 6.97 -36.17 -29.74
C GLY A 490 6.24 -34.92 -30.24
N VAL A 491 6.60 -34.43 -31.42
CA VAL A 491 5.82 -33.41 -32.13
C VAL A 491 4.70 -34.07 -32.92
N ASP A 492 3.50 -33.53 -32.86
CA ASP A 492 2.48 -33.88 -33.83
C ASP A 492 2.85 -33.27 -35.19
N THR A 493 3.20 -34.14 -36.14
CA THR A 493 3.50 -33.76 -37.54
C THR A 493 2.27 -33.89 -38.43
N ALA A 494 1.10 -34.27 -37.88
CA ALA A 494 -0.16 -34.36 -38.58
C ALA A 494 -0.99 -33.07 -38.44
N ILE A 495 -0.39 -31.92 -38.78
CA ILE A 495 -1.18 -30.81 -39.33
C ILE A 495 -0.87 -30.76 -40.82
N PRO A 496 -1.86 -30.95 -41.71
CA PRO A 496 -1.64 -30.72 -43.13
C PRO A 496 -1.23 -29.25 -43.30
N VAL A 497 -0.06 -29.04 -43.90
CA VAL A 497 0.32 -27.74 -44.44
C VAL A 497 -0.78 -27.36 -45.45
N ALA A 498 -1.68 -26.49 -45.04
CA ALA A 498 -2.62 -25.87 -45.96
C ALA A 498 -1.80 -25.03 -46.94
N GLU A 499 -1.83 -25.46 -48.18
CA GLU A 499 -1.23 -24.79 -49.33
C GLU A 499 -1.67 -23.32 -49.34
N ALA A 500 -0.71 -22.42 -49.53
CA ALA A 500 -0.92 -20.97 -49.50
C ALA A 500 -2.06 -20.57 -50.45
N PRO A 501 -3.08 -19.81 -50.00
CA PRO A 501 -4.06 -19.27 -50.92
C PRO A 501 -3.39 -18.18 -51.75
N THR A 502 -3.15 -18.48 -53.02
CA THR A 502 -2.98 -17.45 -54.04
C THR A 502 -4.36 -16.86 -54.32
N GLY A 503 -4.69 -15.78 -53.61
CA GLY A 503 -5.97 -15.10 -53.74
C GLY A 503 -5.85 -13.64 -53.33
N THR A 504 -5.81 -12.76 -54.33
CA THR A 504 -6.05 -11.33 -54.16
C THR A 504 -7.51 -11.10 -53.73
N SER A 505 -7.74 -10.52 -52.54
CA SER A 505 -8.82 -9.56 -52.20
C SER A 505 -9.16 -9.61 -50.70
N GLU A 506 -9.25 -8.42 -50.09
CA GLU A 506 -9.89 -8.07 -48.80
C GLU A 506 -9.40 -8.81 -47.54
N VAL A 507 -9.06 -8.03 -46.51
CA VAL A 507 -8.64 -8.50 -45.18
C VAL A 507 -9.81 -9.25 -44.54
N SER A 508 -9.82 -10.57 -44.69
CA SER A 508 -10.80 -11.45 -44.04
C SER A 508 -10.61 -11.42 -42.53
N ALA A 509 -11.71 -11.22 -41.81
CA ALA A 509 -11.78 -11.14 -40.34
C ALA A 509 -11.10 -12.34 -39.62
N PRO A 510 -10.65 -12.17 -38.36
CA PRO A 510 -10.03 -13.24 -37.57
C PRO A 510 -10.90 -14.50 -37.50
N SER A 511 -10.30 -15.70 -37.52
CA SER A 511 -11.04 -16.96 -37.39
C SER A 511 -11.78 -17.04 -36.05
N GLY A 512 -13.11 -17.19 -36.08
CA GLY A 512 -13.97 -17.19 -34.88
C GLY A 512 -14.73 -15.87 -34.67
N SER A 513 -14.33 -14.80 -35.35
CA SER A 513 -15.01 -13.50 -35.28
C SER A 513 -16.29 -13.46 -36.12
N MET A 514 -17.29 -12.74 -35.62
CA MET A 514 -18.47 -12.36 -36.39
C MET A 514 -18.23 -11.01 -37.06
N SER A 515 -19.05 -10.64 -38.05
CA SER A 515 -19.07 -9.24 -38.48
C SER A 515 -19.55 -8.38 -37.31
N ARG A 516 -19.06 -7.13 -37.21
CA ARG A 516 -19.52 -6.17 -36.18
C ARG A 516 -21.04 -6.07 -36.12
N VAL A 517 -21.70 -6.05 -37.28
CA VAL A 517 -23.16 -5.99 -37.38
C VAL A 517 -23.81 -7.22 -36.75
N ASP A 518 -23.27 -8.41 -37.01
CA ASP A 518 -23.83 -9.65 -36.45
C ASP A 518 -23.55 -9.77 -34.95
N ALA A 519 -22.38 -9.30 -34.48
CA ALA A 519 -22.02 -9.29 -33.07
C ALA A 519 -22.89 -8.31 -32.27
N GLU A 520 -23.09 -7.09 -32.78
CA GLU A 520 -24.02 -6.10 -32.18
C GLU A 520 -25.46 -6.61 -32.16
N ALA A 521 -25.89 -7.35 -33.19
CA ALA A 521 -27.22 -7.95 -33.23
C ALA A 521 -27.42 -9.11 -32.24
N ALA A 522 -26.34 -9.73 -31.76
CA ALA A 522 -26.38 -10.82 -30.78
C ALA A 522 -26.30 -10.33 -29.32
N LEU A 523 -25.94 -9.07 -29.10
CA LEU A 523 -25.85 -8.45 -27.78
C LEU A 523 -27.22 -7.90 -27.31
N PRO A 524 -27.43 -7.75 -25.99
CA PRO A 524 -28.64 -7.09 -25.47
C PRO A 524 -28.78 -5.67 -26.01
N ASP A 525 -30.04 -5.23 -26.22
CA ASP A 525 -30.36 -3.84 -26.59
C ASP A 525 -29.59 -2.88 -25.66
N THR A 526 -28.95 -1.84 -26.24
CA THR A 526 -28.09 -0.83 -25.58
C THR A 526 -26.61 -1.20 -25.37
N ILE A 527 -26.18 -2.42 -25.68
CA ILE A 527 -24.77 -2.83 -25.64
C ILE A 527 -24.24 -3.01 -27.06
N ASN A 528 -23.11 -2.38 -27.36
CA ASN A 528 -22.37 -2.62 -28.60
C ASN A 528 -21.03 -3.29 -28.30
N VAL A 529 -20.44 -3.88 -29.33
CA VAL A 529 -19.06 -4.35 -29.28
C VAL A 529 -18.11 -3.18 -28.97
N ASP A 530 -16.94 -3.51 -28.42
CA ASP A 530 -15.91 -2.59 -27.93
C ASP A 530 -16.30 -1.78 -26.68
N TYR A 531 -17.49 -2.01 -26.11
CA TYR A 531 -17.86 -1.39 -24.84
C TYR A 531 -17.06 -2.00 -23.69
N LEU A 532 -16.64 -1.12 -22.78
CA LEU A 532 -16.18 -1.50 -21.45
C LEU A 532 -17.36 -1.40 -20.50
N VAL A 533 -17.68 -2.49 -19.81
CA VAL A 533 -18.85 -2.56 -18.94
C VAL A 533 -18.48 -3.11 -17.57
N ARG A 534 -19.18 -2.64 -16.54
CA ARG A 534 -19.17 -3.19 -15.19
C ARG A 534 -20.58 -3.13 -14.60
N VAL A 535 -20.86 -3.92 -13.58
CA VAL A 535 -22.11 -3.73 -12.82
C VAL A 535 -21.99 -2.53 -11.88
N GLN A 536 -23.13 -2.02 -11.42
CA GLN A 536 -23.17 -0.97 -10.42
C GLN A 536 -22.61 -1.49 -9.11
N ASN A 537 -21.70 -0.72 -8.48
CA ASN A 537 -21.28 -0.97 -7.12
C ASN A 537 -22.48 -0.79 -6.19
N ASP A 538 -22.88 -1.86 -5.52
CA ASP A 538 -24.05 -1.94 -4.66
C ASP A 538 -23.71 -1.72 -3.17
N GLY A 539 -22.42 -1.52 -2.87
CA GLY A 539 -21.90 -1.28 -1.52
C GLY A 539 -21.96 -2.52 -0.62
N ASP A 540 -22.22 -3.70 -1.18
CA ASP A 540 -22.25 -4.97 -0.47
C ASP A 540 -20.94 -5.74 -0.73
N PRO A 541 -20.02 -5.83 0.24
CA PRO A 541 -18.75 -6.53 0.06
C PRO A 541 -18.90 -8.04 -0.07
N THR A 542 -20.11 -8.60 0.01
CA THR A 542 -20.36 -10.05 -0.10
C THR A 542 -20.74 -10.49 -1.52
N THR A 543 -20.96 -9.56 -2.45
CA THR A 543 -21.44 -9.88 -3.80
C THR A 543 -20.35 -9.86 -4.87
N ASP A 544 -19.10 -9.43 -4.60
CA ASP A 544 -17.83 -9.52 -5.37
C ASP A 544 -17.84 -9.24 -6.89
N TYR A 545 -18.99 -9.06 -7.53
CA TYR A 545 -19.13 -8.99 -8.99
C TYR A 545 -19.03 -7.55 -9.53
N ASP A 546 -18.87 -6.54 -8.67
CA ASP A 546 -19.00 -5.11 -8.98
C ASP A 546 -17.69 -4.34 -9.23
N THR A 547 -16.56 -4.99 -9.01
CA THR A 547 -15.22 -4.43 -9.26
C THR A 547 -14.63 -4.85 -10.62
N THR A 548 -15.12 -5.94 -11.22
CA THR A 548 -14.57 -6.47 -12.48
C THR A 548 -15.03 -5.65 -13.70
N VAL A 549 -14.07 -5.16 -14.49
CA VAL A 549 -14.34 -4.55 -15.80
C VAL A 549 -14.33 -5.64 -16.87
N TYR A 550 -15.32 -5.62 -17.75
CA TYR A 550 -15.43 -6.52 -18.90
C TYR A 550 -15.34 -5.75 -20.22
N TYR A 551 -14.61 -6.31 -21.17
CA TYR A 551 -14.63 -5.90 -22.57
C TYR A 551 -15.67 -6.71 -23.36
N VAL A 552 -16.50 -6.05 -24.17
CA VAL A 552 -17.45 -6.73 -25.06
C VAL A 552 -16.82 -6.96 -26.42
N GLY A 553 -16.54 -8.23 -26.75
CA GLY A 553 -15.81 -8.63 -27.96
C GLY A 553 -16.67 -8.79 -29.21
N LEU A 554 -16.00 -8.90 -30.37
CA LEU A 554 -16.61 -9.20 -31.67
C LEU A 554 -17.17 -10.63 -31.78
N ASP A 555 -16.97 -11.45 -30.75
CA ASP A 555 -17.59 -12.77 -30.56
C ASP A 555 -18.90 -12.70 -29.77
N ALA A 556 -19.38 -11.47 -29.50
CA ALA A 556 -20.55 -11.16 -28.67
C ALA A 556 -20.46 -11.69 -27.22
N LYS A 557 -19.25 -11.84 -26.68
CA LYS A 557 -19.00 -12.22 -25.29
C LYS A 557 -18.42 -11.09 -24.46
N ARG A 558 -18.53 -11.23 -23.14
CA ARG A 558 -17.89 -10.35 -22.15
C ARG A 558 -16.58 -11.00 -21.66
N HIS A 559 -15.49 -10.27 -21.73
CA HIS A 559 -14.14 -10.74 -21.40
C HIS A 559 -13.60 -9.98 -20.20
N PRO A 560 -13.37 -10.64 -19.05
CA PRO A 560 -12.90 -9.95 -17.85
C PRO A 560 -11.45 -9.48 -18.01
N PHE A 561 -11.14 -8.31 -17.46
CA PHE A 561 -9.75 -7.94 -17.17
C PHE A 561 -9.32 -8.60 -15.85
N PRO A 562 -8.27 -9.43 -15.84
CA PRO A 562 -7.79 -10.09 -14.64
C PRO A 562 -7.29 -9.17 -13.53
N SER A 563 -6.78 -8.00 -13.91
CA SER A 563 -6.24 -7.00 -12.99
C SER A 563 -6.30 -5.62 -13.62
N SER A 564 -6.28 -4.59 -12.77
CA SER A 564 -6.15 -3.19 -13.20
C SER A 564 -4.86 -2.97 -14.00
N GLN A 565 -3.76 -3.64 -13.63
CA GLN A 565 -2.49 -3.57 -14.34
C GLN A 565 -2.64 -4.00 -15.82
N ILE A 566 -3.34 -5.11 -16.09
CA ILE A 566 -3.63 -5.55 -17.45
C ILE A 566 -4.57 -4.57 -18.16
N TYR A 567 -5.60 -4.07 -17.48
CA TYR A 567 -6.51 -3.06 -18.02
C TYR A 567 -5.75 -1.81 -18.51
N PHE A 568 -4.82 -1.29 -17.71
CA PHE A 568 -4.05 -0.09 -18.05
C PHE A 568 -3.04 -0.29 -19.19
N THR A 569 -2.76 -1.55 -19.56
CA THR A 569 -2.04 -1.82 -20.82
C THR A 569 -2.85 -1.44 -22.05
N TRP A 570 -4.19 -1.45 -21.97
CA TRP A 570 -5.11 -1.18 -23.07
C TRP A 570 -5.82 0.18 -22.99
N TYR A 571 -6.00 0.72 -21.79
CA TYR A 571 -6.73 1.97 -21.56
C TYR A 571 -5.93 2.88 -20.61
N GLU A 572 -6.25 4.18 -20.62
CA GLU A 572 -5.55 5.17 -19.78
C GLU A 572 -6.18 5.31 -18.40
N ASN A 573 -7.50 5.26 -18.36
CA ASN A 573 -8.32 5.46 -17.17
C ASN A 573 -9.63 4.67 -17.34
N PHE A 574 -10.53 4.78 -16.37
CA PHE A 574 -11.83 4.11 -16.38
C PHE A 574 -12.97 4.96 -17.00
N ASP A 575 -12.67 6.10 -17.65
CA ASP A 575 -13.69 7.04 -18.15
C ASP A 575 -14.62 6.43 -19.21
N GLN A 576 -14.12 5.41 -19.92
CA GLN A 576 -14.86 4.69 -20.96
C GLN A 576 -15.69 3.53 -20.39
N VAL A 577 -15.51 3.19 -19.11
CA VAL A 577 -16.24 2.10 -18.45
C VAL A 577 -17.67 2.54 -18.15
N ARG A 578 -18.62 1.75 -18.63
CA ARG A 578 -20.05 1.99 -18.46
C ARG A 578 -20.61 1.10 -17.37
N THR A 579 -21.39 1.69 -16.48
CA THR A 579 -22.16 0.93 -15.50
C THR A 579 -23.43 0.39 -16.17
N ILE A 580 -23.67 -0.91 -16.05
CA ILE A 580 -24.85 -1.60 -16.57
C ILE A 580 -25.54 -2.39 -15.47
N GLU A 581 -26.81 -2.75 -15.67
CA GLU A 581 -27.53 -3.61 -14.73
C GLU A 581 -26.96 -5.04 -14.75
N GLY A 582 -26.90 -5.71 -13.58
CA GLY A 582 -26.40 -7.08 -13.49
C GLY A 582 -27.16 -8.10 -14.35
N ALA A 583 -28.46 -7.86 -14.58
CA ALA A 583 -29.27 -8.67 -15.49
C ALA A 583 -28.81 -8.54 -16.96
N VAL A 584 -28.41 -7.34 -17.39
CA VAL A 584 -27.87 -7.09 -18.73
C VAL A 584 -26.49 -7.72 -18.87
N LEU A 585 -25.63 -7.61 -17.86
CA LEU A 585 -24.31 -8.25 -17.89
C LEU A 585 -24.45 -9.78 -18.02
N THR A 586 -25.35 -10.39 -17.25
CA THR A 586 -25.57 -11.84 -17.24
C THR A 586 -26.05 -12.38 -18.59
N ALA A 587 -26.75 -11.57 -19.39
CA ALA A 587 -27.23 -11.94 -20.72
C ALA A 587 -26.11 -12.04 -21.78
N ILE A 588 -24.95 -11.40 -21.55
CA ILE A 588 -23.79 -11.46 -22.46
C ILE A 588 -22.91 -12.65 -22.06
N PRO A 589 -22.72 -13.70 -22.87
CA PRO A 589 -21.95 -14.88 -22.45
C PRO A 589 -20.51 -14.55 -22.00
N LEU A 590 -19.97 -15.29 -21.03
CA LEU A 590 -18.61 -15.08 -20.54
C LEU A 590 -17.58 -15.66 -21.54
N GLY A 591 -16.61 -14.85 -21.92
CA GLY A 591 -15.48 -15.21 -22.76
C GLY A 591 -14.18 -15.40 -21.98
N THR A 592 -13.09 -15.62 -22.71
CA THR A 592 -11.74 -15.71 -22.14
C THR A 592 -11.27 -14.35 -21.58
N PRO A 593 -10.46 -14.31 -20.52
CA PRO A 593 -9.96 -13.04 -19.99
C PRO A 593 -9.08 -12.30 -21.01
N VAL A 594 -9.15 -10.97 -20.96
CA VAL A 594 -8.24 -10.09 -21.72
C VAL A 594 -6.87 -10.11 -21.05
N LEU A 595 -5.81 -10.38 -21.81
CA LEU A 595 -4.43 -10.36 -21.31
C LEU A 595 -3.70 -9.07 -21.74
N VAL A 596 -2.41 -8.98 -21.40
CA VAL A 596 -1.56 -7.81 -21.69
C VAL A 596 -1.59 -7.42 -23.17
N ARG A 597 -1.66 -6.12 -23.43
CA ARG A 597 -1.71 -5.57 -24.79
C ARG A 597 -0.56 -6.05 -25.67
N PRO A 598 -0.83 -6.80 -26.76
CA PRO A 598 0.21 -7.25 -27.65
C PRO A 598 0.92 -6.13 -28.42
N GLY A 599 2.09 -6.47 -28.95
CA GLY A 599 2.99 -5.61 -29.70
C GLY A 599 3.93 -4.84 -28.79
N THR A 600 3.44 -3.75 -28.22
CA THR A 600 4.29 -2.78 -27.51
C THR A 600 4.63 -3.20 -26.07
N MET A 601 3.80 -4.02 -25.42
CA MET A 601 4.03 -4.42 -24.03
C MET A 601 4.76 -5.76 -23.94
N MET A 602 5.45 -5.93 -22.83
CA MET A 602 6.19 -7.12 -22.47
C MET A 602 5.62 -7.72 -21.18
N VAL A 603 5.80 -9.01 -20.99
CA VAL A 603 5.34 -9.74 -19.80
C VAL A 603 6.49 -10.46 -19.12
N LYS A 604 6.37 -10.60 -17.79
CA LYS A 604 7.18 -11.52 -16.99
C LYS A 604 6.32 -12.12 -15.87
N ILE A 605 6.84 -13.16 -15.22
CA ILE A 605 6.27 -13.74 -14.00
C ILE A 605 7.31 -13.59 -12.88
N GLN A 606 6.87 -13.43 -11.63
CA GLN A 606 7.80 -13.20 -10.52
C GLN A 606 8.83 -14.33 -10.32
N SER A 607 8.48 -15.56 -10.68
CA SER A 607 9.35 -16.73 -10.58
C SER A 607 10.38 -16.86 -11.71
N ASP A 608 10.34 -15.99 -12.73
CA ASP A 608 11.24 -16.04 -13.88
C ASP A 608 11.73 -14.62 -14.26
N ALA A 609 13.04 -14.41 -14.19
CA ALA A 609 13.65 -13.13 -14.54
C ALA A 609 13.59 -12.82 -16.05
N ARG A 610 13.22 -13.78 -16.91
CA ARG A 610 13.09 -13.56 -18.35
C ARG A 610 11.90 -12.66 -18.68
N THR A 611 12.10 -11.79 -19.66
CA THR A 611 11.06 -10.90 -20.18
C THR A 611 10.68 -11.30 -21.60
N PHE A 612 9.38 -11.27 -21.90
CA PHE A 612 8.86 -11.74 -23.19
C PHE A 612 8.00 -10.67 -23.84
N ALA A 613 8.22 -10.44 -25.13
CA ALA A 613 7.33 -9.62 -25.95
C ALA A 613 6.06 -10.40 -26.26
N VAL A 614 4.90 -9.73 -26.28
CA VAL A 614 3.61 -10.36 -26.60
C VAL A 614 3.23 -10.03 -28.04
N GLU A 615 2.85 -11.00 -28.86
CA GLU A 615 2.36 -10.82 -30.22
C GLU A 615 0.83 -10.99 -30.31
N PRO A 616 0.15 -10.25 -31.21
CA PRO A 616 -1.29 -10.29 -31.33
C PRO A 616 -1.76 -11.64 -31.88
N GLY A 617 -2.90 -12.09 -31.41
CA GLY A 617 -3.55 -13.29 -31.89
C GLY A 617 -3.82 -14.30 -30.78
N ASP A 618 -3.02 -15.35 -30.71
CA ASP A 618 -3.05 -16.37 -29.66
C ASP A 618 -2.15 -16.02 -28.47
N TYR A 619 -1.82 -14.73 -28.31
CA TYR A 619 -0.89 -14.23 -27.31
C TYR A 619 0.45 -14.98 -27.34
N THR A 620 1.04 -15.11 -28.54
CA THR A 620 2.37 -15.69 -28.68
C THR A 620 3.39 -14.81 -27.95
N ILE A 621 4.13 -15.38 -27.01
CA ILE A 621 5.21 -14.70 -26.29
C ILE A 621 6.56 -15.08 -26.88
N ARG A 622 7.44 -14.09 -27.04
CA ARG A 622 8.77 -14.29 -27.62
C ARG A 622 9.82 -13.75 -26.68
N TRP A 623 10.80 -14.59 -26.32
CA TRP A 623 11.82 -14.23 -25.34
C TRP A 623 12.68 -13.08 -25.86
N VAL A 624 12.97 -12.10 -25.00
CA VAL A 624 13.94 -11.03 -25.26
C VAL A 624 15.23 -11.38 -24.53
N PRO A 625 16.27 -11.90 -25.22
CA PRO A 625 17.37 -12.60 -24.57
C PRO A 625 18.34 -11.69 -23.80
N THR A 626 18.48 -10.42 -24.21
CA THR A 626 19.42 -9.47 -23.61
C THR A 626 18.84 -8.06 -23.57
N GLU A 627 19.43 -7.22 -22.71
CA GLU A 627 19.09 -5.80 -22.61
C GLU A 627 19.37 -5.06 -23.92
N GLU A 628 20.42 -5.43 -24.66
CA GLU A 628 20.72 -4.83 -25.96
C GLU A 628 19.61 -5.08 -26.99
N VAL A 629 19.00 -6.28 -26.97
CA VAL A 629 17.83 -6.59 -27.80
C VAL A 629 16.63 -5.75 -27.36
N ALA A 630 16.39 -5.63 -26.05
CA ALA A 630 15.30 -4.83 -25.50
C ALA A 630 15.42 -3.35 -25.88
N VAL A 631 16.61 -2.76 -25.71
CA VAL A 631 16.90 -1.37 -26.08
C VAL A 631 16.76 -1.15 -27.59
N ALA A 632 17.21 -2.10 -28.42
CA ALA A 632 17.09 -1.99 -29.87
C ALA A 632 15.63 -1.98 -30.35
N LEU A 633 14.77 -2.79 -29.71
CA LEU A 633 13.37 -2.95 -30.08
C LEU A 633 12.44 -1.94 -29.40
N TYR A 634 12.71 -1.50 -28.17
CA TYR A 634 11.76 -0.69 -27.38
C TYR A 634 12.34 0.66 -26.91
N GLY A 635 13.63 0.90 -27.13
CA GLY A 635 14.35 2.09 -26.66
C GLY A 635 14.88 1.96 -25.23
N SER A 636 15.52 3.01 -24.73
CA SER A 636 16.16 3.01 -23.41
C SER A 636 15.19 2.85 -22.23
N ALA A 637 13.90 3.17 -22.44
CA ALA A 637 12.84 3.00 -21.44
C ALA A 637 12.05 1.70 -21.66
N TRP A 638 12.68 0.64 -22.19
CA TRP A 638 12.01 -0.65 -22.44
C TRP A 638 11.43 -1.26 -21.16
N ASN A 639 12.08 -1.05 -20.02
CA ASN A 639 11.70 -1.58 -18.71
C ASN A 639 10.35 -1.06 -18.20
N THR A 640 9.91 0.12 -18.64
CA THR A 640 8.57 0.67 -18.28
C THR A 640 7.43 0.01 -19.03
N ARG A 641 7.75 -0.89 -19.98
CA ARG A 641 6.78 -1.63 -20.80
C ARG A 641 6.58 -3.07 -20.32
N ILE A 642 7.17 -3.45 -19.19
CA ILE A 642 7.06 -4.78 -18.62
C ILE A 642 5.89 -4.83 -17.65
N VAL A 643 5.08 -5.88 -17.79
CA VAL A 643 3.93 -6.15 -16.93
C VAL A 643 4.16 -7.49 -16.24
N ASP A 644 4.14 -7.45 -14.92
CA ASP A 644 4.07 -8.65 -14.10
C ASP A 644 2.68 -9.27 -14.23
N ILE A 645 2.65 -10.56 -14.58
CA ILE A 645 1.39 -11.30 -14.71
C ILE A 645 1.38 -12.46 -13.73
N GLU A 646 0.20 -12.72 -13.16
CA GLU A 646 -0.02 -13.85 -12.26
C GLU A 646 0.28 -15.18 -12.99
N PRO A 647 1.04 -16.12 -12.40
CA PRO A 647 1.45 -17.36 -13.06
C PRO A 647 0.29 -18.22 -13.63
N THR A 648 -0.92 -18.10 -13.09
CA THR A 648 -2.11 -18.82 -13.60
C THR A 648 -2.49 -18.40 -15.02
N TYR A 649 -2.25 -17.13 -15.40
CA TYR A 649 -2.47 -16.65 -16.76
C TYR A 649 -1.35 -17.01 -17.72
N TRP A 650 -0.20 -17.48 -17.21
CA TRP A 650 0.94 -17.91 -18.04
C TRP A 650 0.57 -19.03 -19.03
N SER A 651 -0.32 -19.94 -18.60
CA SER A 651 -0.84 -21.04 -19.43
C SER A 651 -1.64 -20.61 -20.66
N ARG A 652 -2.01 -19.32 -20.75
CA ARG A 652 -2.77 -18.75 -21.87
C ARG A 652 -1.89 -18.16 -22.96
N PHE A 653 -0.57 -18.08 -22.74
CA PHE A 653 0.38 -17.62 -23.74
C PHE A 653 0.97 -18.81 -24.50
N THR A 654 1.19 -18.62 -25.80
CA THR A 654 1.85 -19.63 -26.65
C THR A 654 3.31 -19.27 -26.80
N MET A 655 4.22 -20.23 -26.61
CA MET A 655 5.65 -19.92 -26.74
C MET A 655 6.08 -19.84 -28.21
N GLY A 656 6.62 -18.68 -28.59
CA GLY A 656 7.19 -18.42 -29.91
C GLY A 656 8.72 -18.57 -29.93
N SER A 657 9.30 -18.30 -31.10
CA SER A 657 10.76 -18.25 -31.24
C SER A 657 11.35 -17.01 -30.55
N ASP A 658 12.60 -17.05 -30.14
CA ASP A 658 13.26 -15.90 -29.50
C ASP A 658 13.33 -14.68 -30.43
N LEU A 659 13.33 -13.49 -29.84
CA LEU A 659 13.53 -12.24 -30.57
C LEU A 659 15.02 -11.93 -30.76
N THR A 660 15.31 -11.30 -31.89
CA THR A 660 16.62 -10.75 -32.22
C THR A 660 16.52 -9.22 -32.32
N ALA A 661 17.66 -8.53 -32.21
CA ALA A 661 17.70 -7.06 -32.21
C ALA A 661 17.21 -6.41 -33.51
N ASP A 662 16.97 -7.19 -34.56
CA ASP A 662 16.45 -6.75 -35.86
C ASP A 662 14.98 -7.09 -36.08
N LEU A 663 14.29 -7.81 -35.19
CA LEU A 663 12.91 -8.24 -35.41
C LEU A 663 11.99 -7.70 -34.32
N HIS A 664 11.11 -6.76 -34.67
CA HIS A 664 10.03 -6.38 -33.75
C HIS A 664 8.97 -7.48 -33.66
N PRO A 665 8.30 -7.62 -32.51
CA PRO A 665 7.11 -8.45 -32.45
C PRO A 665 6.01 -7.85 -33.34
N ALA A 666 5.20 -8.73 -33.94
CA ALA A 666 3.97 -8.31 -34.61
C ALA A 666 3.08 -7.49 -33.65
N GLY A 667 2.30 -6.56 -34.18
CA GLY A 667 1.46 -5.65 -33.38
C GLY A 667 2.16 -4.41 -32.85
N SER A 668 3.48 -4.30 -33.04
CA SER A 668 4.26 -3.12 -32.61
C SER A 668 3.77 -1.85 -33.28
N VAL A 669 3.69 -0.76 -32.50
CA VAL A 669 3.42 0.58 -33.02
C VAL A 669 4.68 1.41 -32.93
N LEU A 670 5.16 1.90 -34.07
CA LEU A 670 6.44 2.57 -34.16
C LEU A 670 6.28 3.97 -34.76
N LYS A 671 7.15 4.89 -34.35
CA LYS A 671 7.24 6.24 -34.93
C LYS A 671 8.62 6.46 -35.52
N ASP A 672 8.64 6.87 -36.79
CA ASP A 672 9.87 7.20 -37.49
C ASP A 672 10.46 8.56 -37.08
N ALA A 673 11.68 8.86 -37.53
CA ALA A 673 12.37 10.12 -37.24
C ALA A 673 11.65 11.36 -37.82
N ALA A 674 10.81 11.19 -38.84
CA ALA A 674 9.98 12.26 -39.40
C ALA A 674 8.68 12.46 -38.61
N GLY A 675 8.38 11.55 -37.68
CA GLY A 675 7.25 11.59 -36.78
C GLY A 675 6.01 10.83 -37.28
N ALA A 676 6.09 10.13 -38.40
CA ALA A 676 4.99 9.31 -38.89
C ALA A 676 4.86 8.01 -38.09
N LYS A 677 3.62 7.61 -37.80
CA LYS A 677 3.28 6.42 -37.02
C LYS A 677 2.96 5.24 -37.94
N TYR A 678 3.41 4.05 -37.56
CA TYR A 678 3.20 2.81 -38.31
C TYR A 678 2.77 1.69 -37.37
N TYR A 679 1.90 0.82 -37.87
CA TYR A 679 1.62 -0.49 -37.30
C TYR A 679 2.46 -1.54 -38.02
N TYR A 680 3.15 -2.39 -37.28
CA TYR A 680 3.92 -3.51 -37.83
C TYR A 680 3.15 -4.82 -37.68
N ASP A 681 2.82 -5.47 -38.80
CA ASP A 681 2.01 -6.70 -38.80
C ASP A 681 2.85 -7.99 -38.67
N GLY A 682 4.16 -7.87 -38.44
CA GLY A 682 5.13 -8.97 -38.44
C GLY A 682 5.87 -9.14 -39.77
N VAL A 683 5.39 -8.51 -40.85
CA VAL A 683 6.01 -8.56 -42.18
C VAL A 683 6.12 -7.18 -42.81
N ASN A 684 5.03 -6.41 -42.81
CA ASN A 684 4.92 -5.09 -43.40
C ASN A 684 4.74 -4.01 -42.34
N LYS A 685 5.17 -2.80 -42.69
CA LYS A 685 4.83 -1.57 -41.96
C LYS A 685 3.66 -0.88 -42.65
N ARG A 686 2.57 -0.69 -41.92
CA ARG A 686 1.34 -0.05 -42.38
C ARG A 686 1.26 1.36 -41.77
N ALA A 687 1.30 2.39 -42.61
CA ALA A 687 1.28 3.78 -42.14
C ALA A 687 -0.13 4.17 -41.66
N PHE A 688 -0.24 4.85 -40.54
CA PHE A 688 -1.49 5.54 -40.18
C PHE A 688 -1.62 6.80 -41.03
N ALA A 689 -2.72 6.95 -41.77
CA ALA A 689 -2.93 8.07 -42.68
C ALA A 689 -3.10 9.41 -41.96
N SER A 690 -3.50 9.38 -40.68
CA SER A 690 -3.67 10.55 -39.82
C SER A 690 -3.67 10.14 -38.34
N ASP A 691 -3.50 11.11 -37.44
CA ASP A 691 -3.72 10.88 -36.00
C ASP A 691 -5.17 10.47 -35.69
N ALA A 692 -6.14 10.88 -36.51
CA ALA A 692 -7.52 10.44 -36.37
C ALA A 692 -7.66 8.94 -36.69
N ALA A 693 -6.97 8.42 -37.71
CA ALA A 693 -6.95 6.98 -38.00
C ALA A 693 -6.23 6.18 -36.89
N PHE A 694 -5.19 6.76 -36.30
CA PHE A 694 -4.50 6.19 -35.15
C PHE A 694 -5.42 6.07 -33.92
N SER A 695 -6.06 7.15 -33.53
CA SER A 695 -6.99 7.16 -32.39
C SER A 695 -8.30 6.41 -32.65
N ALA A 696 -8.77 6.34 -33.91
CA ALA A 696 -9.94 5.55 -34.26
C ALA A 696 -9.75 4.06 -33.95
N ASN A 697 -8.53 3.55 -34.13
CA ASN A 697 -8.13 2.18 -33.74
C ASN A 697 -7.71 2.08 -32.28
N MET A 698 -8.08 3.07 -31.45
CA MET A 698 -7.88 3.09 -30.00
C MET A 698 -6.41 2.96 -29.57
N PHE A 699 -5.46 3.27 -30.47
CA PHE A 699 -4.07 3.42 -30.10
C PHE A 699 -3.84 4.78 -29.42
N GLN A 700 -2.95 4.78 -28.42
CA GLN A 700 -2.54 5.95 -27.64
C GLN A 700 -1.04 6.18 -27.81
N ASN A 701 -0.58 7.42 -27.60
CA ASN A 701 0.83 7.77 -27.76
C ASN A 701 1.76 6.98 -26.81
N LYS A 702 1.28 6.51 -25.66
CA LYS A 702 2.06 5.65 -24.74
C LYS A 702 2.48 4.32 -25.36
N TYR A 703 1.76 3.84 -26.38
CA TYR A 703 2.08 2.61 -27.13
C TYR A 703 3.10 2.82 -28.24
N VAL A 704 3.47 4.06 -28.52
CA VAL A 704 4.37 4.36 -29.64
C VAL A 704 5.80 4.15 -29.20
N ILE A 705 6.50 3.26 -29.89
CA ILE A 705 7.94 3.09 -29.78
C ILE A 705 8.60 4.17 -30.63
N ASN A 706 9.30 5.09 -29.98
CA ASN A 706 9.90 6.25 -30.63
C ASN A 706 11.27 5.91 -31.20
N ASN A 707 11.43 6.12 -32.51
CA ASN A 707 12.70 5.99 -33.23
C ASN A 707 13.51 4.72 -32.86
N PRO A 708 12.93 3.51 -33.01
CA PRO A 708 13.62 2.28 -32.67
C PRO A 708 14.80 2.04 -33.63
N SER A 709 15.91 1.51 -33.11
CA SER A 709 17.16 1.34 -33.86
C SER A 709 17.21 0.04 -34.68
N SER A 710 16.19 -0.82 -34.59
CA SER A 710 16.23 -2.13 -35.25
C SER A 710 16.14 -2.04 -36.78
N THR A 711 16.90 -2.90 -37.45
CA THR A 711 16.99 -2.90 -38.92
C THR A 711 15.80 -3.58 -39.61
N GLY A 712 15.07 -4.49 -38.96
CA GLY A 712 13.96 -5.19 -39.62
C GLY A 712 12.70 -4.35 -39.77
N TRP A 713 12.38 -3.44 -38.84
CA TRP A 713 11.22 -2.55 -39.06
C TRP A 713 11.52 -1.49 -40.13
N SER A 714 12.74 -0.94 -40.12
CA SER A 714 13.14 0.10 -41.07
C SER A 714 13.19 -0.45 -42.50
N SER A 715 13.58 -1.72 -42.67
CA SER A 715 13.60 -2.43 -43.95
C SER A 715 12.29 -3.14 -44.33
N ALA A 716 11.29 -3.22 -43.44
CA ALA A 716 10.00 -3.82 -43.72
C ALA A 716 9.30 -3.16 -44.92
N ALA A 717 8.65 -3.99 -45.75
CA ALA A 717 7.90 -3.52 -46.91
C ALA A 717 6.71 -2.66 -46.48
N ALA A 718 6.33 -1.69 -47.32
CA ALA A 718 5.15 -0.88 -47.06
C ALA A 718 3.87 -1.71 -47.32
N GLY A 719 3.04 -1.82 -46.29
CA GLY A 719 1.70 -2.41 -46.39
C GLY A 719 0.63 -1.35 -46.68
N THR A 720 -0.62 -1.80 -46.82
CA THR A 720 -1.78 -0.90 -47.01
C THR A 720 -1.92 0.06 -45.84
N ALA A 721 -2.00 1.36 -46.14
CA ALA A 721 -2.16 2.41 -45.13
C ALA A 721 -3.51 2.29 -44.39
N ILE A 722 -3.48 2.59 -43.10
CA ILE A 722 -4.63 2.56 -42.20
C ILE A 722 -5.29 3.94 -42.27
N ALA A 723 -6.38 4.02 -43.04
CA ALA A 723 -7.07 5.29 -43.30
C ALA A 723 -8.17 5.63 -42.28
N GLY A 724 -8.60 4.64 -41.49
CA GLY A 724 -9.66 4.74 -40.50
C GLY A 724 -9.66 3.53 -39.57
N PHE A 725 -10.78 3.29 -38.91
CA PHE A 725 -10.96 2.15 -38.01
C PHE A 725 -10.91 0.80 -38.75
N GLU A 726 -10.21 -0.18 -38.18
CA GLU A 726 -10.09 -1.56 -38.65
C GLU A 726 -10.25 -2.54 -37.49
N ASP A 727 -11.27 -3.41 -37.56
CA ASP A 727 -11.58 -4.41 -36.52
C ASP A 727 -10.37 -5.29 -36.15
N GLY A 728 -9.56 -5.66 -37.13
CA GLY A 728 -8.41 -6.54 -36.96
C GLY A 728 -7.21 -5.93 -36.23
N LEU A 729 -7.20 -4.62 -35.97
CA LEU A 729 -6.09 -3.93 -35.30
C LEU A 729 -6.32 -3.76 -33.79
N PHE A 730 -7.57 -3.72 -33.35
CA PHE A 730 -7.92 -3.39 -31.96
C PHE A 730 -8.66 -4.48 -31.19
N SER A 731 -9.29 -5.47 -31.85
CA SER A 731 -10.08 -6.49 -31.13
C SER A 731 -9.24 -7.19 -30.06
N LEU A 732 -9.56 -6.94 -28.79
CA LEU A 732 -8.81 -7.42 -27.62
C LEU A 732 -8.86 -8.94 -27.42
N GLN A 733 -9.80 -9.61 -28.10
CA GLN A 733 -9.97 -11.06 -28.12
C GLN A 733 -10.39 -11.49 -29.54
N ARG A 734 -9.96 -12.68 -29.96
CA ARG A 734 -10.34 -13.31 -31.23
C ARG A 734 -11.61 -14.11 -31.11
#